data_AF-A0AA41U862-F1
#
_entry.id   AF-A0AA41U862-F1
#
_cell.length_a   1.000
_cell.length_b   1.000
_cell.length_c   1.000
_cell.angle_alpha   90.00
_cell.angle_beta   90.00
_cell.angle_gamma   90.00
#
_symmetry.space_group_name_H-M   'P 1'
#
loop_
_entity.id
_entity.type
_entity.pdbx_description
1 polymer ?
#
loop_
_entity_poly.entity_id
_entity_poly.type
_entity_poly.pdbx_seq_one_letter_code
_entity_poly.pdbx_strand_id
1 'polypeptide(L)'
;MLAFALVFAAAWGVLQLCVLTSFTRTTAFGAHLLALGTGLYFCGPLSVVLQLAYTRTRAAITGDSLYEVVQVASWTVDPVIEEAVKIVPLVLVAWHVRTRLQWGLSDHLVLGAGLGAGFGLLEALMRFGDEPGRAIATPDGWLFPSLAPPYVPTPAVASGQWLPSPVSQGGLLGFDGGVEPFHHLVWTALAGLGVGWFLRSRGPARLWGALPFVLACADHAATNYDISGSGTSFFGDLAAAPYVAAQGLRGLWPVLALALAAWYDLRVLRRGAAAHPELLDGLHARDLLRYAGLRPGWSTLVAWRFVRRRRAVLLEAGDGGPLPDAVLDGARDLAGRVRASATREAWARVRPVAALTRGAAPRDLLRRWWPLLVWLVLLMPALFAFGFGVRPGFPVVLVLFGVGMAWLVWQQVALVRALRPALRSDDGAHLGHVGFRLAVGTGALGAGLLAVVAWLGGTGPDDAVVSNFHVLDALSDLLLYGGIALILAGLIFFPPAGLVVLSTGGVILVPTLTTALGVTTTLGLAGILLAQAVGPGGGGSSGGSGSGSGSGGGPPPPSAPRPKPQVRNWKLRNIVDQLWKGSNNPRRAGDGTTMDAARWEIRSGQATHGQDHVQKSRDILNGLNNWLRANEKTATRADVAWARQLQTELREILRQVP
;
A
#
# COMPACT_ATOMS: atom_id res chain seq x y z
N MET A 1 5.04 12.86 -10.15
CA MET A 1 6.28 12.10 -9.85
C MET A 1 6.21 11.40 -8.50
N LEU A 2 5.88 12.10 -7.40
CA LEU A 2 5.76 11.51 -6.06
C LEU A 2 4.77 10.33 -6.00
N ALA A 3 3.52 10.53 -6.43
CA ALA A 3 2.51 9.46 -6.43
C ALA A 3 2.91 8.25 -7.31
N PHE A 4 3.63 8.49 -8.41
CA PHE A 4 4.21 7.41 -9.21
C PHE A 4 5.25 6.61 -8.42
N ALA A 5 6.10 7.27 -7.64
CA ALA A 5 7.08 6.61 -6.78
C ALA A 5 6.42 5.74 -5.69
N LEU A 6 5.34 6.25 -5.06
CA LEU A 6 4.52 5.48 -4.11
C LEU A 6 3.96 4.20 -4.75
N VAL A 7 3.32 4.34 -5.91
CA VAL A 7 2.74 3.22 -6.67
C VAL A 7 3.84 2.24 -7.10
N PHE A 8 4.98 2.74 -7.55
CA PHE A 8 6.11 1.91 -7.98
C PHE A 8 6.64 1.05 -6.83
N ALA A 9 6.91 1.63 -5.66
CA ALA A 9 7.41 0.89 -4.50
C ALA A 9 6.43 -0.22 -4.08
N ALA A 10 5.14 0.09 -3.96
CA ALA A 10 4.10 -0.89 -3.64
C ALA A 10 4.05 -2.05 -4.67
N ALA A 11 4.05 -1.72 -5.96
CA ALA A 11 4.02 -2.72 -7.03
C ALA A 11 5.31 -3.53 -7.13
N TRP A 12 6.46 -2.92 -6.82
CA TRP A 12 7.77 -3.56 -6.84
C TRP A 12 7.90 -4.64 -5.78
N GLY A 13 7.47 -4.39 -4.54
CA GLY A 13 7.45 -5.42 -3.50
C GLY A 13 6.60 -6.64 -3.89
N VAL A 14 5.42 -6.42 -4.49
CA VAL A 14 4.57 -7.50 -5.00
C VAL A 14 5.24 -8.24 -6.17
N LEU A 15 5.94 -7.52 -7.04
CA LEU A 15 6.69 -8.12 -8.15
C LEU A 15 7.84 -9.00 -7.65
N GLN A 16 8.59 -8.57 -6.63
CA GLN A 16 9.67 -9.35 -6.02
C GLN A 16 9.15 -10.71 -5.54
N LEU A 17 8.02 -10.73 -4.81
CA LEU A 17 7.39 -11.97 -4.38
C LEU A 17 6.85 -12.80 -5.56
N CYS A 18 6.30 -12.17 -6.62
CA CYS A 18 5.88 -12.87 -7.84
C CYS A 18 7.05 -13.55 -8.57
N VAL A 19 8.24 -12.93 -8.56
CA VAL A 19 9.46 -13.50 -9.17
C VAL A 19 9.93 -14.68 -8.33
N LEU A 20 10.03 -14.52 -7.01
CA LEU A 20 10.43 -15.60 -6.10
C LEU A 20 9.47 -16.79 -6.14
N THR A 21 8.19 -16.59 -6.44
CA THR A 21 7.20 -17.67 -6.57
C THR A 21 7.01 -18.20 -7.98
N SER A 22 7.77 -17.71 -8.96
CA SER A 22 7.56 -18.04 -10.37
C SER A 22 7.57 -19.55 -10.67
N PHE A 23 8.29 -20.33 -9.85
CA PHE A 23 8.39 -21.79 -9.96
C PHE A 23 7.24 -22.58 -9.30
N THR A 24 6.42 -21.98 -8.41
CA THR A 24 5.26 -22.62 -7.72
C THR A 24 3.92 -21.97 -8.00
N ARG A 25 3.89 -20.69 -8.39
CA ARG A 25 2.66 -19.89 -8.55
C ARG A 25 1.85 -20.28 -9.79
N THR A 26 0.53 -20.37 -9.68
CA THR A 26 -0.38 -20.64 -10.82
C THR A 26 -1.06 -19.39 -11.36
N THR A 27 -1.12 -18.35 -10.53
CA THR A 27 -1.79 -17.09 -10.85
C THR A 27 -0.92 -16.19 -11.74
N ALA A 28 -1.57 -15.41 -12.60
CA ALA A 28 -0.88 -14.44 -13.46
C ALA A 28 -0.52 -13.17 -12.69
N PHE A 29 0.51 -12.44 -13.12
CA PHE A 29 0.87 -11.15 -12.51
C PHE A 29 -0.31 -10.17 -12.48
N GLY A 30 -1.15 -10.16 -13.52
CA GLY A 30 -2.38 -9.35 -13.56
C GLY A 30 -3.34 -9.61 -12.40
N ALA A 31 -3.41 -10.83 -11.87
CA ALA A 31 -4.24 -11.15 -10.69
C ALA A 31 -3.70 -10.47 -9.41
N HIS A 32 -2.39 -10.27 -9.31
CA HIS A 32 -1.74 -9.65 -8.16
C HIS A 32 -1.86 -8.13 -8.23
N LEU A 33 -1.80 -7.55 -9.43
CA LEU A 33 -2.15 -6.16 -9.64
C LEU A 33 -3.62 -5.89 -9.32
N LEU A 34 -4.53 -6.80 -9.66
CA LEU A 34 -5.94 -6.71 -9.25
C LEU A 34 -6.13 -6.88 -7.74
N ALA A 35 -5.35 -7.75 -7.09
CA ALA A 35 -5.31 -7.85 -5.64
C ALA A 35 -4.83 -6.54 -5.00
N LEU A 36 -3.78 -5.91 -5.55
CA LEU A 36 -3.32 -4.57 -5.15
C LEU A 36 -4.42 -3.52 -5.36
N GLY A 37 -5.07 -3.49 -6.52
CA GLY A 37 -6.23 -2.63 -6.73
C GLY A 37 -7.35 -2.89 -5.71
N THR A 38 -7.60 -4.16 -5.38
CA THR A 38 -8.63 -4.54 -4.39
C THR A 38 -8.28 -4.00 -3.00
N GLY A 39 -7.01 -4.11 -2.60
CA GLY A 39 -6.51 -3.51 -1.37
C GLY A 39 -6.76 -2.00 -1.31
N LEU A 40 -6.40 -1.31 -2.40
CA LEU A 40 -6.49 0.14 -2.54
C LEU A 40 -7.93 0.66 -2.58
N TYR A 41 -8.80 0.07 -3.39
CA TYR A 41 -10.15 0.61 -3.64
C TYR A 41 -11.23 -0.03 -2.78
N PHE A 42 -11.08 -1.28 -2.34
CA PHE A 42 -12.11 -1.97 -1.56
C PHE A 42 -11.73 -2.09 -0.10
N CYS A 43 -10.57 -2.69 0.21
CA CYS A 43 -10.20 -2.98 1.59
C CYS A 43 -10.00 -1.70 2.40
N GLY A 44 -9.22 -0.75 1.87
CA GLY A 44 -8.96 0.52 2.54
C GLY A 44 -10.21 1.32 2.91
N PRO A 45 -11.08 1.68 1.95
CA PRO A 45 -12.30 2.43 2.26
C PRO A 45 -13.26 1.67 3.18
N LEU A 46 -13.36 0.35 3.06
CA LEU A 46 -14.19 -0.46 3.95
C LEU A 46 -13.65 -0.45 5.39
N SER A 47 -12.33 -0.55 5.59
CA SER A 47 -11.72 -0.43 6.92
C SER A 47 -11.99 0.93 7.53
N VAL A 48 -11.83 2.01 6.77
CA VAL A 48 -12.18 3.38 7.22
C VAL A 48 -13.62 3.45 7.72
N VAL A 49 -14.58 2.94 6.94
CA VAL A 49 -16.00 2.97 7.33
C VAL A 49 -16.25 2.17 8.60
N LEU A 50 -15.63 0.99 8.74
CA LEU A 50 -15.80 0.13 9.92
C LEU A 50 -15.15 0.73 11.17
N GLN A 51 -13.96 1.31 11.05
CA GLN A 51 -13.27 2.01 12.15
C GLN A 51 -14.07 3.25 12.60
N LEU A 52 -14.60 4.03 11.66
CA LEU A 52 -15.47 5.17 11.95
C LEU A 52 -16.76 4.75 12.66
N ALA A 53 -17.39 3.68 12.20
CA ALA A 53 -18.59 3.13 12.84
C ALA A 53 -18.25 2.66 14.27
N TYR A 54 -17.17 1.90 14.44
CA TYR A 54 -16.75 1.39 15.74
C TYR A 54 -16.46 2.53 16.73
N THR A 55 -15.59 3.47 16.36
CA THR A 55 -15.15 4.55 17.25
C THR A 55 -16.29 5.48 17.64
N ARG A 56 -17.16 5.86 16.70
CA ARG A 56 -18.33 6.71 16.97
C ARG A 56 -19.37 6.01 17.84
N THR A 57 -19.68 4.74 17.54
CA THR A 57 -20.62 3.97 18.34
C THR A 57 -20.07 3.73 19.75
N ARG A 58 -18.78 3.43 19.89
CA ARG A 58 -18.15 3.23 21.20
C ARG A 58 -18.18 4.51 22.03
N ALA A 59 -17.79 5.65 21.47
CA ALA A 59 -17.85 6.95 22.15
C ALA A 59 -19.28 7.30 22.57
N ALA A 60 -20.27 7.07 21.69
CA ALA A 60 -21.68 7.32 22.01
C ALA A 60 -22.22 6.43 23.14
N ILE A 61 -21.74 5.18 23.25
CA ILE A 61 -22.18 4.24 24.28
C ILE A 61 -21.47 4.48 25.63
N THR A 62 -20.16 4.76 25.62
CA THR A 62 -19.41 4.92 26.89
C THR A 62 -19.43 6.33 27.43
N GLY A 63 -19.69 7.34 26.59
CA GLY A 63 -19.52 8.75 26.94
C GLY A 63 -18.06 9.20 26.97
N ASP A 64 -17.12 8.34 26.58
CA ASP A 64 -15.69 8.70 26.46
C ASP A 64 -15.49 9.70 25.30
N SER A 65 -14.41 10.48 25.37
CA SER A 65 -14.08 11.37 24.26
C SER A 65 -13.75 10.56 23.00
N LEU A 66 -14.18 11.06 21.82
CA LEU A 66 -13.86 10.40 20.55
C LEU A 66 -12.35 10.23 20.36
N TYR A 67 -11.56 11.20 20.84
CA TYR A 67 -10.09 11.14 20.82
C TYR A 67 -9.55 9.93 21.59
N GLU A 68 -9.97 9.73 22.86
CA GLU A 68 -9.52 8.59 23.66
C GLU A 68 -9.93 7.26 23.04
N VAL A 69 -11.16 7.17 22.52
CA VAL A 69 -11.64 5.96 21.86
C VAL A 69 -10.82 5.65 20.61
N VAL A 70 -10.54 6.65 19.77
CA VAL A 70 -9.69 6.51 18.57
C VAL A 70 -8.27 6.11 18.96
N GLN A 71 -7.70 6.73 20.00
CA GLN A 71 -6.35 6.42 20.46
C GLN A 71 -6.25 4.95 20.92
N VAL A 72 -7.21 4.45 21.68
CA VAL A 72 -7.22 3.05 22.13
C VAL A 72 -7.51 2.09 20.96
N ALA A 73 -8.47 2.44 20.09
CA ALA A 73 -8.83 1.61 18.94
C ALA A 73 -7.64 1.40 17.99
N SER A 74 -6.81 2.43 17.80
CA SER A 74 -5.68 2.46 16.86
C SER A 74 -4.69 1.31 17.01
N TRP A 75 -4.50 0.79 18.21
CA TRP A 75 -3.56 -0.30 18.51
C TRP A 75 -4.24 -1.56 19.06
N THR A 76 -5.57 -1.58 19.17
CA THR A 76 -6.33 -2.74 19.67
C THR A 76 -7.24 -3.34 18.60
N VAL A 77 -8.24 -2.57 18.16
CA VAL A 77 -9.32 -3.06 17.30
C VAL A 77 -9.04 -2.77 15.83
N ASP A 78 -8.45 -1.62 15.52
CA ASP A 78 -8.19 -1.19 14.14
C ASP A 78 -7.27 -2.18 13.40
N PRO A 79 -6.15 -2.67 13.98
CA PRO A 79 -5.31 -3.69 13.34
C PRO A 79 -6.08 -4.96 12.97
N VAL A 80 -7.01 -5.39 13.83
CA VAL A 80 -7.83 -6.59 13.60
C VAL A 80 -8.86 -6.34 12.51
N ILE A 81 -9.56 -5.19 12.53
CA ILE A 81 -10.48 -4.79 11.47
C ILE A 81 -9.75 -4.76 10.14
N GLU A 82 -8.58 -4.13 10.09
CA GLU A 82 -7.79 -3.99 8.88
C GLU A 82 -7.35 -5.31 8.29
N GLU A 83 -6.68 -6.17 9.07
CA GLU A 83 -6.21 -7.45 8.55
C GLU A 83 -7.37 -8.37 8.17
N ALA A 84 -8.49 -8.34 8.91
CA ALA A 84 -9.70 -9.07 8.54
C ALA A 84 -10.28 -8.60 7.19
N VAL A 85 -10.48 -7.29 7.04
CA VAL A 85 -11.01 -6.69 5.80
C VAL A 85 -10.10 -6.98 4.62
N LYS A 86 -8.77 -6.88 4.79
CA LYS A 86 -7.79 -7.14 3.74
C LYS A 86 -7.92 -8.56 3.18
N ILE A 87 -8.20 -9.57 4.01
CA ILE A 87 -8.33 -10.97 3.54
C ILE A 87 -9.73 -11.38 3.09
N VAL A 88 -10.79 -10.64 3.41
CA VAL A 88 -12.17 -10.99 3.01
C VAL A 88 -12.30 -11.23 1.50
N PRO A 89 -11.80 -10.36 0.60
CA PRO A 89 -11.87 -10.62 -0.84
C PRO A 89 -11.16 -11.91 -1.25
N LEU A 90 -10.01 -12.20 -0.64
CA LEU A 90 -9.26 -13.43 -0.89
C LEU A 90 -10.05 -14.65 -0.43
N VAL A 91 -10.62 -14.62 0.78
CA VAL A 91 -11.45 -15.71 1.31
C VAL A 91 -12.65 -15.96 0.41
N LEU A 92 -13.38 -14.92 0.02
CA LEU A 92 -14.58 -15.06 -0.84
C LEU A 92 -14.24 -15.65 -2.20
N VAL A 93 -13.18 -15.14 -2.85
CA VAL A 93 -12.76 -15.66 -4.16
C VAL A 93 -12.21 -17.08 -4.02
N ALA A 94 -11.29 -17.31 -3.09
CA ALA A 94 -10.64 -18.59 -2.89
C ALA A 94 -11.61 -19.69 -2.41
N TRP A 95 -12.65 -19.33 -1.63
CA TRP A 95 -13.71 -20.26 -1.24
C TRP A 95 -14.43 -20.86 -2.44
N HIS A 96 -14.61 -20.07 -3.50
CA HIS A 96 -15.19 -20.57 -4.74
C HIS A 96 -14.10 -21.25 -5.59
N VAL A 97 -12.88 -20.72 -5.66
CA VAL A 97 -11.78 -21.34 -6.42
C VAL A 97 -11.38 -22.71 -5.86
N ARG A 98 -11.62 -23.03 -4.58
CA ARG A 98 -11.24 -24.31 -3.94
C ARG A 98 -11.83 -25.59 -4.55
N THR A 99 -12.66 -25.49 -5.59
CA THR A 99 -13.21 -26.64 -6.32
C THR A 99 -12.81 -26.62 -7.80
N ARG A 100 -11.82 -25.78 -8.17
CA ARG A 100 -11.42 -25.46 -9.55
C ARG A 100 -9.90 -25.33 -9.60
N LEU A 101 -9.26 -25.90 -10.64
CA LEU A 101 -7.83 -25.81 -10.98
C LEU A 101 -7.01 -24.83 -10.11
N GLN A 102 -6.46 -25.36 -9.02
CA GLN A 102 -6.26 -24.57 -7.79
C GLN A 102 -5.06 -23.64 -7.77
N TRP A 103 -5.25 -22.60 -6.97
CA TRP A 103 -4.21 -21.80 -6.34
C TRP A 103 -3.47 -22.61 -5.27
N GLY A 104 -2.14 -22.63 -5.33
CA GLY A 104 -1.28 -23.19 -4.28
C GLY A 104 -1.19 -22.28 -3.06
N LEU A 105 -0.45 -22.69 -2.03
CA LEU A 105 -0.18 -21.83 -0.87
C LEU A 105 0.61 -20.57 -1.28
N SER A 106 1.52 -20.71 -2.25
CA SER A 106 2.29 -19.59 -2.80
C SER A 106 1.37 -18.55 -3.44
N ASP A 107 0.30 -18.98 -4.14
CA ASP A 107 -0.65 -18.07 -4.76
C ASP A 107 -1.41 -17.25 -3.70
N HIS A 108 -1.88 -17.88 -2.63
CA HIS A 108 -2.61 -17.19 -1.56
C HIS A 108 -1.73 -16.19 -0.81
N LEU A 109 -0.47 -16.55 -0.55
CA LEU A 109 0.51 -15.66 0.08
C LEU A 109 0.74 -14.40 -0.77
N VAL A 110 1.02 -14.53 -2.06
CA VAL A 110 1.35 -13.38 -2.90
C VAL A 110 0.10 -12.56 -3.27
N LEU A 111 -1.08 -13.18 -3.37
CA LEU A 111 -2.35 -12.44 -3.49
C LEU A 111 -2.64 -11.65 -2.21
N GLY A 112 -2.40 -12.24 -1.03
CA GLY A 112 -2.46 -11.54 0.26
C GLY A 112 -1.49 -10.36 0.30
N ALA A 113 -0.24 -10.56 -0.12
CA ALA A 113 0.74 -9.48 -0.23
C ALA A 113 0.26 -8.33 -1.13
N GLY A 114 -0.40 -8.67 -2.26
CA GLY A 114 -1.04 -7.69 -3.13
C GLY A 114 -2.11 -6.87 -2.40
N LEU A 115 -3.04 -7.53 -1.71
CA LEU A 115 -4.12 -6.86 -0.94
C LEU A 115 -3.55 -5.91 0.12
N GLY A 116 -2.55 -6.36 0.88
CA GLY A 116 -1.87 -5.53 1.88
C GLY A 116 -1.11 -4.35 1.26
N ALA A 117 -0.39 -4.59 0.17
CA ALA A 117 0.32 -3.53 -0.56
C ALA A 117 -0.63 -2.45 -1.09
N GLY A 118 -1.78 -2.86 -1.61
CA GLY A 118 -2.83 -1.96 -2.07
C GLY A 118 -3.40 -1.10 -0.96
N PHE A 119 -3.69 -1.72 0.19
CA PHE A 119 -4.17 -1.02 1.38
C PHE A 119 -3.16 0.03 1.86
N GLY A 120 -1.90 -0.37 2.06
CA GLY A 120 -0.87 0.57 2.52
C GLY A 120 -0.56 1.66 1.48
N LEU A 121 -0.73 1.37 0.19
CA LEU A 121 -0.65 2.38 -0.86
C LEU A 121 -1.78 3.40 -0.74
N LEU A 122 -3.00 2.99 -0.36
CA LEU A 122 -4.08 3.93 -0.10
C LEU A 122 -3.67 4.91 1.00
N GLU A 123 -3.23 4.39 2.14
CA GLU A 123 -2.79 5.19 3.28
C GLU A 123 -1.70 6.19 2.89
N ALA A 124 -0.70 5.74 2.12
CA ALA A 124 0.37 6.59 1.62
C ALA A 124 -0.13 7.67 0.64
N LEU A 125 -1.02 7.32 -0.29
CA LEU A 125 -1.59 8.27 -1.25
C LEU A 125 -2.47 9.31 -0.55
N MET A 126 -3.17 8.92 0.50
CA MET A 126 -4.02 9.82 1.25
C MET A 126 -3.22 10.81 2.10
N ARG A 127 -2.12 10.37 2.73
CA ARG A 127 -1.21 11.26 3.48
C ARG A 127 -0.35 12.16 2.60
N PHE A 128 0.16 11.64 1.49
CA PHE A 128 1.27 12.28 0.77
C PHE A 128 0.99 12.52 -0.72
N GLY A 129 -0.10 11.98 -1.26
CA GLY A 129 -0.37 12.00 -2.71
C GLY A 129 -0.63 13.38 -3.28
N ASP A 130 -1.24 14.28 -2.50
CA ASP A 130 -1.68 15.62 -2.94
C ASP A 130 -0.79 16.77 -2.49
N GLU A 131 0.33 16.49 -1.81
CA GLU A 131 1.20 17.50 -1.21
C GLU A 131 2.62 17.60 -1.79
N PRO A 132 2.83 17.65 -3.13
CA PRO A 132 4.17 17.80 -3.68
C PRO A 132 4.84 19.11 -3.24
N GLY A 133 4.06 20.14 -2.86
CA GLY A 133 4.58 21.41 -2.36
C GLY A 133 5.14 21.36 -0.92
N ARG A 134 4.78 20.35 -0.13
CA ARG A 134 5.35 20.12 1.23
C ARG A 134 6.58 19.21 1.19
N ALA A 135 6.77 18.47 0.11
CA ALA A 135 7.89 17.55 -0.05
C ALA A 135 9.19 18.30 -0.45
N ILE A 136 10.28 17.97 0.23
CA ILE A 136 11.64 18.39 -0.13
C ILE A 136 12.23 17.29 -1.01
N ALA A 137 12.46 17.60 -2.30
CA ALA A 137 13.11 16.68 -3.21
C ALA A 137 14.59 16.49 -2.86
N THR A 138 15.03 15.24 -2.83
CA THR A 138 16.44 14.83 -2.67
C THR A 138 16.84 13.97 -3.88
N PRO A 139 18.15 13.69 -4.10
CA PRO A 139 18.58 12.78 -5.16
C PRO A 139 17.94 11.38 -5.06
N ASP A 140 17.70 10.93 -3.83
CA ASP A 140 17.24 9.57 -3.54
C ASP A 140 15.71 9.47 -3.43
N GLY A 141 15.00 10.58 -3.24
CA GLY A 141 13.55 10.57 -3.03
C GLY A 141 12.94 11.92 -2.64
N TRP A 142 11.91 11.85 -1.80
CA TRP A 142 11.20 13.01 -1.26
C TRP A 142 11.09 12.89 0.25
N LEU A 143 11.44 13.95 0.96
CA LEU A 143 11.32 14.05 2.42
C LEU A 143 10.18 14.99 2.81
N PHE A 144 9.40 14.60 3.79
CA PHE A 144 8.37 15.45 4.38
C PHE A 144 8.89 16.05 5.69
N PRO A 145 8.82 17.38 5.87
CA PRO A 145 9.30 18.03 7.09
C PRO A 145 8.64 17.47 8.36
N SER A 146 9.43 16.73 9.14
CA SER A 146 9.09 16.18 10.46
C SER A 146 10.39 15.83 11.19
N LEU A 147 10.31 15.50 12.48
CA LEU A 147 11.47 15.13 13.30
C LEU A 147 12.05 13.76 12.92
N ALA A 148 11.16 12.85 12.54
CA ALA A 148 11.44 11.62 11.82
C ALA A 148 10.78 11.78 10.45
N PRO A 149 11.48 12.39 9.47
CA PRO A 149 10.86 12.81 8.22
C PRO A 149 10.36 11.58 7.45
N PRO A 150 9.05 11.52 7.10
CA PRO A 150 8.58 10.53 6.14
C PRO A 150 9.38 10.67 4.85
N TYR A 151 9.81 9.53 4.31
CA TYR A 151 10.66 9.42 3.15
C TYR A 151 9.99 8.57 2.08
N VAL A 152 9.86 9.12 0.88
CA VAL A 152 9.37 8.41 -0.30
C VAL A 152 10.56 8.17 -1.24
N PRO A 153 10.98 6.91 -1.46
CA PRO A 153 12.13 6.62 -2.32
C PRO A 153 11.80 6.83 -3.80
N THR A 154 12.77 7.25 -4.59
CA THR A 154 12.67 7.20 -6.06
C THR A 154 12.48 5.75 -6.55
N PRO A 155 11.93 5.55 -7.77
CA PRO A 155 11.88 4.23 -8.39
C PRO A 155 13.25 3.54 -8.49
N ALA A 156 14.31 4.31 -8.74
CA ALA A 156 15.68 3.80 -8.78
C ALA A 156 16.10 3.24 -7.42
N VAL A 157 15.92 4.02 -6.34
CA VAL A 157 16.22 3.56 -4.98
C VAL A 157 15.34 2.37 -4.60
N ALA A 158 14.02 2.48 -4.76
CA ALA A 158 13.08 1.39 -4.44
C ALA A 158 13.42 0.08 -5.17
N SER A 159 13.91 0.15 -6.42
CA SER A 159 14.27 -1.04 -7.19
C SER A 159 15.41 -1.86 -6.57
N GLY A 160 16.33 -1.20 -5.86
CA GLY A 160 17.45 -1.81 -5.16
C GLY A 160 17.12 -2.31 -3.75
N GLN A 161 15.91 -2.09 -3.26
CA GLN A 161 15.51 -2.37 -1.88
C GLN A 161 14.62 -3.61 -1.79
N TRP A 162 14.68 -4.29 -0.64
CA TRP A 162 13.89 -5.48 -0.39
C TRP A 162 12.50 -5.11 0.17
N LEU A 163 11.45 -5.45 -0.59
CA LEU A 163 10.05 -5.14 -0.29
C LEU A 163 9.86 -3.66 0.10
N PRO A 164 10.25 -2.71 -0.75
CA PRO A 164 10.29 -1.30 -0.34
C PRO A 164 8.92 -0.79 0.08
N SER A 165 8.85 -0.14 1.23
CA SER A 165 7.66 0.62 1.63
C SER A 165 7.46 1.83 0.71
N PRO A 166 6.22 2.18 0.34
CA PRO A 166 5.91 3.44 -0.34
C PRO A 166 6.38 4.65 0.47
N VAL A 167 6.31 4.55 1.79
CA VAL A 167 6.77 5.57 2.73
C VAL A 167 7.54 4.87 3.84
N SER A 168 8.76 5.32 4.11
CA SER A 168 9.56 4.87 5.25
C SER A 168 9.74 6.00 6.25
N GLN A 169 9.96 5.68 7.52
CA GLN A 169 10.35 6.70 8.48
C GLN A 169 11.86 6.96 8.35
N GLY A 170 12.25 8.21 8.09
CA GLY A 170 13.65 8.60 8.18
C GLY A 170 14.14 8.57 9.62
N GLY A 171 15.41 8.20 9.83
CA GLY A 171 16.07 8.36 11.14
C GLY A 171 16.01 9.81 11.63
N LEU A 172 16.37 10.05 12.90
CA LEU A 172 16.35 11.40 13.48
C LEU A 172 17.12 12.39 12.58
N LEU A 173 16.46 13.47 12.15
CA LEU A 173 17.00 14.48 11.24
C LEU A 173 17.40 13.97 9.83
N GLY A 174 16.95 12.78 9.43
CA GLY A 174 17.16 12.21 8.10
C GLY A 174 18.51 11.52 7.87
N PHE A 175 19.33 11.32 8.90
CA PHE A 175 20.71 10.81 8.76
C PHE A 175 20.84 9.27 8.79
N ASP A 176 19.83 8.53 9.26
CA ASP A 176 19.87 7.05 9.43
C ASP A 176 18.75 6.28 8.68
N GLY A 177 18.01 6.94 7.77
CA GLY A 177 16.82 6.35 7.13
C GLY A 177 17.12 5.45 5.92
N GLY A 178 17.08 4.13 6.10
CA GLY A 178 16.95 3.17 4.99
C GLY A 178 15.50 3.01 4.52
N VAL A 179 15.28 2.43 3.33
CA VAL A 179 13.93 2.05 2.91
C VAL A 179 13.52 0.79 3.67
N GLU A 180 12.49 0.93 4.50
CA GLU A 180 11.99 -0.15 5.35
C GLU A 180 11.14 -1.17 4.55
N PRO A 181 11.07 -2.43 5.01
CA PRO A 181 10.15 -3.42 4.44
C PRO A 181 8.69 -3.00 4.61
N PHE A 182 7.90 -3.09 3.55
CA PHE A 182 6.51 -2.67 3.51
C PHE A 182 5.61 -3.51 4.45
N HIS A 183 5.25 -2.94 5.60
CA HIS A 183 4.59 -3.68 6.69
C HIS A 183 3.24 -4.30 6.29
N HIS A 184 2.34 -3.53 5.67
CA HIS A 184 1.03 -4.07 5.24
C HIS A 184 1.17 -5.20 4.21
N LEU A 185 2.15 -5.11 3.30
CA LEU A 185 2.45 -6.20 2.38
C LEU A 185 2.86 -7.46 3.16
N VAL A 186 3.75 -7.33 4.16
CA VAL A 186 4.22 -8.46 4.97
C VAL A 186 3.09 -9.10 5.78
N TRP A 187 2.32 -8.30 6.53
CA TRP A 187 1.23 -8.81 7.39
C TRP A 187 0.18 -9.55 6.58
N THR A 188 -0.28 -8.94 5.49
CA THR A 188 -1.32 -9.56 4.67
C THR A 188 -0.78 -10.72 3.82
N ALA A 189 0.52 -10.79 3.54
CA ALA A 189 1.14 -11.99 2.96
C ALA A 189 1.03 -13.19 3.92
N LEU A 190 1.32 -12.99 5.21
CA LEU A 190 1.14 -14.03 6.23
C LEU A 190 -0.33 -14.41 6.40
N ALA A 191 -1.23 -13.43 6.50
CA ALA A 191 -2.66 -13.68 6.56
C ALA A 191 -3.16 -14.46 5.32
N GLY A 192 -2.65 -14.12 4.13
CA GLY A 192 -2.90 -14.84 2.88
C GLY A 192 -2.43 -16.29 2.92
N LEU A 193 -1.23 -16.57 3.45
CA LEU A 193 -0.78 -17.94 3.71
C LEU A 193 -1.75 -18.69 4.64
N GLY A 194 -2.22 -18.03 5.70
CA GLY A 194 -3.22 -18.56 6.62
C GLY A 194 -4.52 -18.95 5.93
N VAL A 195 -5.05 -18.09 5.05
CA VAL A 195 -6.22 -18.39 4.21
C VAL A 195 -5.97 -19.60 3.32
N GLY A 196 -4.82 -19.66 2.64
CA GLY A 196 -4.45 -20.80 1.81
C GLY A 196 -4.41 -22.11 2.61
N TRP A 197 -3.80 -22.07 3.80
CA TRP A 197 -3.72 -23.24 4.68
C TRP A 197 -5.11 -23.68 5.15
N PHE A 198 -5.95 -22.74 5.57
CA PHE A 198 -7.31 -23.01 6.01
C PHE A 198 -8.17 -23.63 4.91
N LEU A 199 -8.02 -23.20 3.67
CA LEU A 199 -8.83 -23.68 2.55
C LEU A 199 -8.33 -25.01 1.96
N ARG A 200 -7.01 -25.24 1.96
CA ARG A 200 -6.40 -26.42 1.33
C ARG A 200 -6.17 -27.59 2.27
N SER A 201 -6.06 -27.35 3.57
CA SER A 201 -5.91 -28.43 4.55
C SER A 201 -7.22 -29.18 4.78
N ARG A 202 -7.14 -30.42 5.28
CA ARG A 202 -8.30 -31.25 5.65
C ARG A 202 -8.38 -31.43 7.16
N GLY A 203 -9.61 -31.64 7.66
CA GLY A 203 -9.86 -31.92 9.09
C GLY A 203 -9.42 -30.78 10.02
N PRO A 204 -9.00 -31.09 11.26
CA PRO A 204 -8.65 -30.08 12.27
C PRO A 204 -7.39 -29.30 11.91
N ALA A 205 -6.53 -29.81 11.02
CA ALA A 205 -5.31 -29.13 10.60
C ALA A 205 -5.59 -27.77 9.91
N ARG A 206 -6.82 -27.54 9.42
CA ARG A 206 -7.28 -26.25 8.87
C ARG A 206 -7.16 -25.11 9.87
N LEU A 207 -7.32 -25.39 11.17
CA LEU A 207 -7.27 -24.39 12.23
C LEU A 207 -5.88 -23.75 12.37
N TRP A 208 -4.81 -24.44 11.95
CA TRP A 208 -3.47 -23.85 11.89
C TRP A 208 -3.38 -22.66 10.93
N GLY A 209 -4.33 -22.52 9.99
CA GLY A 209 -4.43 -21.34 9.14
C GLY A 209 -4.76 -20.05 9.91
N ALA A 210 -5.31 -20.15 11.12
CA ALA A 210 -5.53 -19.00 11.99
C ALA A 210 -4.23 -18.42 12.56
N LEU A 211 -3.18 -19.23 12.71
CA LEU A 211 -1.94 -18.80 13.36
C LEU A 211 -1.22 -17.66 12.59
N PRO A 212 -0.99 -17.74 11.26
CA PRO A 212 -0.42 -16.62 10.51
C PRO A 212 -1.27 -15.35 10.55
N PHE A 213 -2.60 -15.49 10.60
CA PHE A 213 -3.51 -14.35 10.72
C PHE A 213 -3.42 -13.68 12.09
N VAL A 214 -3.48 -14.46 13.17
CA VAL A 214 -3.32 -13.95 14.53
C VAL A 214 -1.95 -13.28 14.71
N LEU A 215 -0.90 -13.87 14.15
CA LEU A 215 0.45 -13.29 14.17
C LEU A 215 0.51 -11.94 13.45
N ALA A 216 -0.13 -11.83 12.28
CA ALA A 216 -0.22 -10.57 11.53
C ALA A 216 -0.97 -9.50 12.32
N CYS A 217 -2.13 -9.82 12.91
CA CYS A 217 -2.89 -8.91 13.76
C CYS A 217 -2.09 -8.46 14.99
N ALA A 218 -1.39 -9.39 15.64
CA ALA A 218 -0.62 -9.09 16.85
C ALA A 218 0.61 -8.22 16.56
N ASP A 219 1.37 -8.50 15.49
CA ASP A 219 2.52 -7.67 15.10
C ASP A 219 2.07 -6.27 14.63
N HIS A 220 0.93 -6.18 13.95
CA HIS A 220 0.33 -4.90 13.55
C HIS A 220 -0.13 -4.09 14.78
N ALA A 221 -0.84 -4.72 15.71
CA ALA A 221 -1.25 -4.09 16.97
C ALA A 221 -0.05 -3.62 17.80
N ALA A 222 0.99 -4.46 17.92
CA ALA A 222 2.22 -4.10 18.62
C ALA A 222 2.95 -2.93 17.96
N THR A 223 2.99 -2.89 16.62
CA THR A 223 3.60 -1.77 15.87
C THR A 223 2.83 -0.47 16.10
N ASN A 224 1.50 -0.51 16.07
CA ASN A 224 0.69 0.69 16.33
C ASN A 224 0.79 1.14 17.80
N TYR A 225 0.91 0.20 18.74
CA TYR A 225 1.13 0.50 20.16
C TYR A 225 2.48 1.21 20.41
N ASP A 226 3.53 0.77 19.72
CA ASP A 226 4.86 1.36 19.78
C ASP A 226 4.88 2.78 19.18
N ILE A 227 4.26 2.95 18.00
CA ILE A 227 4.17 4.25 17.30
C ILE A 227 3.33 5.27 18.07
N SER A 228 2.22 4.85 18.70
CA SER A 228 1.31 5.76 19.41
C SER A 228 1.95 6.41 20.65
N GLY A 229 3.10 5.89 21.11
CA GLY A 229 3.74 6.31 22.34
C GLY A 229 2.87 6.06 23.58
N SER A 230 1.83 5.22 23.47
CA SER A 230 0.83 4.97 24.51
C SER A 230 1.31 4.03 25.61
N GLY A 231 2.63 3.99 25.88
CA GLY A 231 3.34 3.21 26.91
C GLY A 231 2.89 3.52 28.34
N THR A 232 1.61 3.29 28.59
CA THR A 232 0.89 3.62 29.82
C THR A 232 0.54 2.35 30.58
N SER A 233 0.64 1.17 29.95
CA SER A 233 0.34 -0.12 30.57
C SER A 233 1.52 -1.09 30.49
N PHE A 234 1.93 -1.62 31.65
CA PHE A 234 2.99 -2.63 31.75
C PHE A 234 2.69 -3.89 30.91
N PHE A 235 1.42 -4.31 30.87
CA PHE A 235 1.00 -5.47 30.08
C PHE A 235 1.07 -5.24 28.57
N GLY A 236 0.77 -4.01 28.10
CA GLY A 236 0.93 -3.64 26.71
C GLY A 236 2.40 -3.69 26.28
N ASP A 237 3.30 -3.12 27.09
CA ASP A 237 4.75 -3.15 26.82
C ASP A 237 5.29 -4.59 26.78
N LEU A 238 4.85 -5.43 27.72
CA LEU A 238 5.24 -6.84 27.77
C LEU A 238 4.72 -7.64 26.56
N ALA A 239 3.48 -7.36 26.12
CA ALA A 239 2.87 -8.03 24.98
C ALA A 239 3.47 -7.58 23.64
N ALA A 240 3.83 -6.30 23.51
CA ALA A 240 4.41 -5.73 22.30
C ALA A 240 5.91 -6.03 22.15
N ALA A 241 6.65 -6.16 23.25
CA ALA A 241 8.10 -6.40 23.30
C ALA A 241 8.64 -7.43 22.28
N PRO A 242 8.10 -8.67 22.16
CA PRO A 242 8.63 -9.64 21.21
C PRO A 242 8.47 -9.22 19.75
N TYR A 243 7.40 -8.49 19.42
CA TYR A 243 7.12 -7.99 18.08
C TYR A 243 8.00 -6.80 17.73
N VAL A 244 8.14 -5.85 18.67
CA VAL A 244 9.04 -4.70 18.54
C VAL A 244 10.48 -5.16 18.35
N ALA A 245 10.95 -6.12 19.15
CA ALA A 245 12.29 -6.71 19.00
C ALA A 245 12.51 -7.40 17.64
N ALA A 246 11.44 -7.90 17.02
CA ALA A 246 11.49 -8.58 15.72
C ALA A 246 11.28 -7.64 14.51
N GLN A 247 11.03 -6.34 14.72
CA GLN A 247 10.77 -5.36 13.64
C GLN A 247 11.86 -5.37 12.55
N GLY A 248 13.14 -5.39 12.95
CA GLY A 248 14.27 -5.43 12.02
C GLY A 248 14.33 -6.71 11.16
N LEU A 249 13.64 -7.78 11.56
CA LEU A 249 13.58 -9.05 10.84
C LEU A 249 12.28 -9.22 10.04
N ARG A 250 11.36 -8.25 10.08
CA ARG A 250 10.03 -8.34 9.43
C ARG A 250 10.14 -8.59 7.93
N GLY A 251 11.17 -8.05 7.27
CA GLY A 251 11.45 -8.31 5.86
C GLY A 251 11.71 -9.79 5.54
N LEU A 252 12.14 -10.61 6.50
CA LEU A 252 12.38 -12.06 6.31
C LEU A 252 11.10 -12.90 6.41
N TRP A 253 10.04 -12.37 7.03
CA TRP A 253 8.82 -13.13 7.30
C TRP A 253 8.15 -13.65 6.01
N PRO A 254 8.00 -12.84 4.93
CA PRO A 254 7.47 -13.35 3.68
C PRO A 254 8.38 -14.40 3.05
N VAL A 255 9.70 -14.33 3.22
CA VAL A 255 10.65 -15.33 2.68
C VAL A 255 10.47 -16.67 3.38
N LEU A 256 10.36 -16.67 4.71
CA LEU A 256 10.13 -17.89 5.49
C LEU A 256 8.76 -18.50 5.17
N ALA A 257 7.72 -17.67 5.14
CA ALA A 257 6.38 -18.07 4.74
C ALA A 257 6.36 -18.62 3.31
N LEU A 258 7.14 -18.03 2.41
CA LEU A 258 7.27 -18.49 1.04
C LEU A 258 8.03 -19.80 0.93
N ALA A 259 9.10 -19.99 1.70
CA ALA A 259 9.83 -21.25 1.72
C ALA A 259 8.91 -22.39 2.17
N LEU A 260 8.07 -22.16 3.19
CA LEU A 260 7.06 -23.11 3.64
C LEU A 260 5.99 -23.37 2.56
N ALA A 261 5.43 -22.32 1.97
CA ALA A 261 4.43 -22.42 0.91
C ALA A 261 4.97 -23.17 -0.32
N ALA A 262 6.18 -22.83 -0.75
CA ALA A 262 6.85 -23.44 -1.89
C ALA A 262 7.21 -24.90 -1.62
N TRP A 263 7.70 -25.22 -0.42
CA TRP A 263 7.96 -26.61 -0.02
C TRP A 263 6.69 -27.46 -0.10
N TYR A 264 5.56 -26.93 0.39
CA TYR A 264 4.28 -27.61 0.33
C TYR A 264 3.82 -27.79 -1.12
N ASP A 265 3.78 -26.70 -1.89
CA ASP A 265 3.33 -26.71 -3.28
C ASP A 265 4.20 -27.65 -4.14
N LEU A 266 5.52 -27.65 -3.95
CA LEU A 266 6.42 -28.57 -4.65
C LEU A 266 6.15 -30.04 -4.32
N ARG A 267 5.81 -30.37 -3.07
CA ARG A 267 5.42 -31.73 -2.69
C ARG A 267 4.12 -32.15 -3.38
N VAL A 268 3.14 -31.27 -3.42
CA VAL A 268 1.87 -31.51 -4.12
C VAL A 268 2.10 -31.68 -5.63
N LEU A 269 2.88 -30.78 -6.24
CA LEU A 269 3.23 -30.85 -7.66
C LEU A 269 3.95 -32.14 -8.03
N ARG A 270 4.87 -32.63 -7.20
CA ARG A 270 5.57 -33.91 -7.43
C ARG A 270 4.60 -35.09 -7.42
N ARG A 271 3.61 -35.10 -6.51
CA ARG A 271 2.57 -36.13 -6.48
C ARG A 271 1.69 -36.07 -7.71
N GLY A 272 1.25 -34.88 -8.11
CA GLY A 272 0.46 -34.69 -9.33
C GLY A 272 1.21 -35.11 -10.59
N ALA A 273 2.50 -34.80 -10.67
CA ALA A 273 3.37 -35.23 -11.76
C ALA A 273 3.56 -36.75 -11.81
N ALA A 274 3.65 -37.41 -10.65
CA ALA A 274 3.73 -38.86 -10.58
C ALA A 274 2.40 -39.54 -10.98
N ALA A 275 1.26 -38.92 -10.67
CA ALA A 275 -0.07 -39.41 -11.04
C ALA A 275 -0.39 -39.20 -12.53
N HIS A 276 0.14 -38.13 -13.14
CA HIS A 276 -0.12 -37.75 -14.54
C HIS A 276 1.18 -37.40 -15.29
N PRO A 277 2.06 -38.39 -15.55
CA PRO A 277 3.33 -38.15 -16.25
C PRO A 277 3.14 -37.59 -17.67
N GLU A 278 2.01 -37.91 -18.33
CA GLU A 278 1.68 -37.44 -19.68
C GLU A 278 1.58 -35.91 -19.81
N LEU A 279 1.35 -35.20 -18.70
CA LEU A 279 1.33 -33.73 -18.66
C LEU A 279 2.74 -33.12 -18.76
N LEU A 280 3.79 -33.92 -18.56
CA LEU A 280 5.18 -33.49 -18.62
C LEU A 280 5.87 -33.84 -19.95
N ASP A 281 5.26 -34.68 -20.78
CA ASP A 281 5.87 -35.21 -22.00
C ASP A 281 6.26 -34.12 -23.02
N GLY A 282 7.50 -34.15 -23.49
CA GLY A 282 7.98 -33.39 -24.66
C GLY A 282 7.98 -31.87 -24.54
N LEU A 283 7.82 -31.31 -23.33
CA LEU A 283 7.92 -29.87 -23.05
C LEU A 283 8.67 -29.64 -21.72
N HIS A 284 9.95 -29.99 -21.71
CA HIS A 284 10.83 -29.78 -20.57
C HIS A 284 11.23 -28.30 -20.45
N ALA A 285 11.91 -27.94 -19.36
CA ALA A 285 12.33 -26.56 -19.10
C ALA A 285 13.15 -25.96 -20.27
N ARG A 286 14.07 -26.75 -20.85
CA ARG A 286 14.88 -26.33 -22.00
C ARG A 286 14.04 -26.02 -23.24
N ASP A 287 13.03 -26.85 -23.53
CA ASP A 287 12.14 -26.67 -24.69
C ASP A 287 11.30 -25.39 -24.54
N LEU A 288 10.82 -25.15 -23.32
CA LEU A 288 10.05 -23.94 -22.99
C LEU A 288 10.91 -22.68 -23.02
N LEU A 289 12.17 -22.74 -22.58
CA LEU A 289 13.12 -21.63 -22.71
C LEU A 289 13.42 -21.33 -24.19
N ARG A 290 13.66 -22.37 -25.00
CA ARG A 290 13.85 -22.22 -26.45
C ARG A 290 12.61 -21.61 -27.11
N TYR A 291 11.42 -22.09 -26.76
CA TYR A 291 10.15 -21.57 -27.23
C TYR A 291 9.97 -20.08 -26.85
N ALA A 292 10.26 -19.72 -25.60
CA ALA A 292 10.18 -18.34 -25.11
C ALA A 292 11.12 -17.39 -25.85
N GLY A 293 12.23 -17.90 -26.42
CA GLY A 293 13.17 -17.16 -27.25
C GLY A 293 12.80 -17.06 -28.74
N LEU A 294 11.77 -17.76 -29.22
CA LEU A 294 11.38 -17.72 -30.65
C LEU A 294 10.89 -16.34 -31.08
N ARG A 295 10.15 -15.66 -30.20
CA ARG A 295 9.69 -14.29 -30.39
C ARG A 295 9.55 -13.63 -29.02
N PRO A 296 10.64 -13.06 -28.48
CA PRO A 296 10.66 -12.43 -27.16
C PRO A 296 9.47 -11.48 -26.97
N GLY A 297 8.86 -11.54 -25.79
CA GLY A 297 7.54 -10.97 -25.55
C GLY A 297 6.47 -12.02 -25.82
N TRP A 298 5.98 -12.14 -27.05
CA TRP A 298 4.79 -12.95 -27.37
C TRP A 298 4.92 -14.45 -27.07
N SER A 299 5.99 -15.11 -27.53
CA SER A 299 6.17 -16.54 -27.25
C SER A 299 6.49 -16.78 -25.77
N THR A 300 7.13 -15.80 -25.11
CA THR A 300 7.34 -15.78 -23.66
C THR A 300 6.01 -15.77 -22.90
N LEU A 301 5.04 -14.93 -23.30
CA LEU A 301 3.70 -14.89 -22.69
C LEU A 301 2.99 -16.24 -22.79
N VAL A 302 3.05 -16.85 -23.98
CA VAL A 302 2.41 -18.15 -24.24
C VAL A 302 3.06 -19.25 -23.40
N ALA A 303 4.40 -19.29 -23.32
CA ALA A 303 5.12 -20.23 -22.47
C ALA A 303 4.73 -20.07 -21.00
N TRP A 304 4.67 -18.84 -20.48
CA TRP A 304 4.26 -18.57 -19.10
C TRP A 304 2.81 -18.99 -18.83
N ARG A 305 1.89 -18.73 -19.76
CA ARG A 305 0.50 -19.17 -19.64
C ARG A 305 0.40 -20.69 -19.61
N PHE A 306 1.15 -21.38 -20.48
CA PHE A 306 1.21 -22.84 -20.50
C PHE A 306 1.76 -23.40 -19.18
N VAL A 307 2.91 -22.91 -18.72
CA VAL A 307 3.53 -23.37 -17.45
C VAL A 307 2.59 -23.21 -16.27
N ARG A 308 1.94 -22.05 -16.14
CA ARG A 308 0.97 -21.80 -15.05
C ARG A 308 -0.24 -22.72 -15.12
N ARG A 309 -0.81 -22.92 -16.32
CA ARG A 309 -1.97 -23.80 -16.51
C ARG A 309 -1.63 -25.25 -16.21
N ARG A 310 -0.49 -25.75 -16.72
CA ARG A 310 0.02 -27.08 -16.41
C ARG A 310 0.21 -27.25 -14.90
N ARG A 311 0.80 -26.25 -14.24
CA ARG A 311 1.01 -26.28 -12.78
C ARG A 311 -0.30 -26.34 -11.99
N ALA A 312 -1.32 -25.56 -12.38
CA ALA A 312 -2.63 -25.60 -11.74
C ALA A 312 -3.29 -26.98 -11.83
N VAL A 313 -3.18 -27.65 -12.98
CA VAL A 313 -3.69 -29.01 -13.18
C VAL A 313 -2.94 -30.00 -12.29
N LEU A 314 -1.61 -29.89 -12.21
CA LEU A 314 -0.78 -30.76 -11.37
C LEU A 314 -1.01 -30.54 -9.86
N LEU A 315 -1.32 -29.31 -9.43
CA LEU A 315 -1.70 -29.05 -8.04
C LEU A 315 -3.00 -29.75 -7.68
N GLU A 316 -4.03 -29.63 -8.52
CA GLU A 316 -5.31 -30.32 -8.33
C GLU A 316 -5.13 -31.84 -8.27
N ALA A 317 -4.35 -32.39 -9.20
CA ALA A 317 -4.01 -33.82 -9.22
C ALA A 317 -3.34 -34.29 -7.91
N GLY A 318 -2.38 -33.50 -7.42
CA GLY A 318 -1.57 -33.83 -6.26
C GLY A 318 -2.32 -33.80 -4.93
N ASP A 319 -3.45 -33.09 -4.85
CA ASP A 319 -4.31 -33.03 -3.67
C ASP A 319 -5.23 -34.27 -3.52
N GLY A 320 -5.21 -35.18 -4.50
CA GLY A 320 -5.93 -36.44 -4.48
C GLY A 320 -7.41 -36.34 -4.86
N GLY A 321 -7.82 -35.25 -5.52
CA GLY A 321 -9.16 -35.11 -6.09
C GLY A 321 -9.23 -35.75 -7.50
N PRO A 322 -10.40 -36.27 -7.92
CA PRO A 322 -10.58 -36.71 -9.30
C PRO A 322 -10.49 -35.51 -10.25
N LEU A 323 -9.62 -35.60 -11.25
CA LEU A 323 -9.49 -34.60 -12.29
C LEU A 323 -10.58 -34.81 -13.36
N PRO A 324 -11.40 -33.80 -13.69
CA PRO A 324 -12.34 -33.91 -14.80
C PRO A 324 -11.62 -34.11 -16.15
N ASP A 325 -12.15 -34.95 -17.04
CA ASP A 325 -11.55 -35.20 -18.35
C ASP A 325 -11.38 -33.92 -19.17
N ALA A 326 -12.38 -33.03 -19.12
CA ALA A 326 -12.34 -31.72 -19.79
C ALA A 326 -11.12 -30.86 -19.36
N VAL A 327 -10.68 -31.00 -18.12
CA VAL A 327 -9.51 -30.29 -17.58
C VAL A 327 -8.21 -30.87 -18.13
N LEU A 328 -8.09 -32.21 -18.17
CA LEU A 328 -6.95 -32.90 -18.74
C LEU A 328 -6.83 -32.64 -20.25
N ASP A 329 -7.94 -32.73 -20.97
CA ASP A 329 -7.99 -32.46 -22.41
C ASP A 329 -7.66 -31.02 -22.73
N GLY A 330 -8.12 -30.06 -21.94
CA GLY A 330 -7.72 -28.66 -22.06
C GLY A 330 -6.22 -28.44 -21.85
N ALA A 331 -5.58 -29.20 -20.95
CA ALA A 331 -4.13 -29.14 -20.74
C ALA A 331 -3.35 -29.77 -21.92
N ARG A 332 -3.83 -30.90 -22.44
CA ARG A 332 -3.27 -31.60 -23.60
C ARG A 332 -3.37 -30.77 -24.88
N ASP A 333 -4.52 -30.15 -25.13
CA ASP A 333 -4.74 -29.25 -26.25
C ASP A 333 -3.80 -28.03 -26.19
N LEU A 334 -3.63 -27.43 -25.00
CA LEU A 334 -2.70 -26.33 -24.84
C LEU A 334 -1.24 -26.75 -25.10
N ALA A 335 -0.84 -27.93 -24.63
CA ALA A 335 0.48 -28.50 -24.93
C ALA A 335 0.65 -28.73 -26.44
N GLY A 336 -0.36 -29.28 -27.11
CA GLY A 336 -0.41 -29.47 -28.57
C GLY A 336 -0.21 -28.15 -29.33
N ARG A 337 -0.91 -27.08 -28.91
CA ARG A 337 -0.76 -25.74 -29.50
C ARG A 337 0.64 -25.15 -29.30
N VAL A 338 1.26 -25.36 -28.15
CA VAL A 338 2.65 -24.93 -27.90
C VAL A 338 3.61 -25.69 -28.82
N ARG A 339 3.47 -27.03 -28.95
CA ARG A 339 4.31 -27.84 -29.84
C ARG A 339 4.14 -27.43 -31.32
N ALA A 340 2.90 -27.26 -31.77
CA ALA A 340 2.59 -26.85 -33.15
C ALA A 340 3.16 -25.47 -33.51
N SER A 341 3.35 -24.59 -32.53
CA SER A 341 3.92 -23.25 -32.71
C SER A 341 5.42 -23.16 -32.35
N ALA A 342 6.09 -24.28 -32.10
CA ALA A 342 7.48 -24.32 -31.64
C ALA A 342 8.53 -24.15 -32.77
N THR A 343 8.20 -23.42 -33.84
CA THR A 343 9.09 -23.15 -34.97
C THR A 343 9.21 -21.66 -35.24
N ARG A 344 10.37 -21.21 -35.75
CA ARG A 344 10.56 -19.80 -36.14
C ARG A 344 9.59 -19.39 -37.27
N GLU A 345 9.28 -20.31 -38.17
CA GLU A 345 8.36 -20.10 -39.29
C GLU A 345 6.93 -19.80 -38.83
N ALA A 346 6.43 -20.53 -37.81
CA ALA A 346 5.13 -20.28 -37.22
C ALA A 346 5.03 -18.84 -36.68
N TRP A 347 6.11 -18.33 -36.09
CA TRP A 347 6.16 -16.98 -35.56
C TRP A 347 6.49 -15.89 -36.59
N ALA A 348 7.14 -16.22 -37.70
CA ALA A 348 7.52 -15.25 -38.74
C ALA A 348 6.31 -14.57 -39.40
N ARG A 349 5.17 -15.29 -39.50
CA ARG A 349 3.93 -14.78 -40.11
C ARG A 349 3.00 -14.08 -39.13
N VAL A 350 3.28 -14.15 -37.83
CA VAL A 350 2.46 -13.49 -36.81
C VAL A 350 2.72 -11.98 -36.88
N ARG A 351 1.68 -11.20 -37.20
CA ARG A 351 1.71 -9.74 -37.10
C ARG A 351 0.60 -9.34 -36.13
N PRO A 352 0.87 -9.21 -34.82
CA PRO A 352 -0.17 -9.03 -33.79
C PRO A 352 -1.03 -7.80 -34.06
N VAL A 353 -0.39 -6.66 -34.35
CA VAL A 353 -1.07 -5.39 -34.67
C VAL A 353 -1.86 -5.50 -35.97
N ALA A 354 -1.25 -6.07 -37.03
CA ALA A 354 -1.94 -6.25 -38.30
C ALA A 354 -3.04 -7.32 -38.25
N ALA A 355 -3.03 -8.25 -37.29
CA ALA A 355 -4.13 -9.20 -37.07
C ALA A 355 -5.32 -8.52 -36.40
N LEU A 356 -5.08 -7.49 -35.59
CA LEU A 356 -6.11 -6.68 -34.95
C LEU A 356 -6.78 -5.68 -35.91
N THR A 357 -6.20 -5.42 -37.08
CA THR A 357 -6.70 -4.42 -38.05
C THR A 357 -6.95 -4.98 -39.46
N ARG A 358 -6.52 -6.21 -39.77
CA ARG A 358 -6.68 -6.80 -41.11
C ARG A 358 -8.16 -6.95 -41.49
N GLY A 359 -8.52 -6.40 -42.65
CA GLY A 359 -9.84 -6.57 -43.26
C GLY A 359 -10.98 -5.81 -42.58
N ALA A 360 -10.70 -4.96 -41.58
CA ALA A 360 -11.73 -4.20 -40.88
C ALA A 360 -12.02 -2.88 -41.60
N ALA A 361 -13.30 -2.58 -41.84
CA ALA A 361 -13.71 -1.28 -42.35
C ALA A 361 -13.38 -0.17 -41.31
N PRO A 362 -13.22 1.09 -41.72
CA PRO A 362 -12.98 2.21 -40.79
C PRO A 362 -14.00 2.30 -39.66
N ARG A 363 -15.28 1.98 -39.93
CA ARG A 363 -16.35 1.92 -38.92
C ARG A 363 -16.12 0.83 -37.87
N ASP A 364 -15.62 -0.34 -38.28
CA ASP A 364 -15.32 -1.45 -37.37
C ASP A 364 -14.07 -1.16 -36.52
N LEU A 365 -13.10 -0.46 -37.09
CA LEU A 365 -11.95 0.05 -36.35
C LEU A 365 -12.41 1.07 -35.30
N LEU A 366 -13.24 2.06 -35.65
CA LEU A 366 -13.77 3.02 -34.69
C LEU A 366 -14.57 2.32 -33.59
N ARG A 367 -15.47 1.38 -33.95
CA ARG A 367 -16.24 0.59 -32.98
C ARG A 367 -15.33 -0.21 -32.02
N ARG A 368 -14.18 -0.67 -32.50
CA ARG A 368 -13.19 -1.44 -31.72
C ARG A 368 -12.35 -0.54 -30.80
N TRP A 369 -12.02 0.67 -31.23
CA TRP A 369 -11.06 1.55 -30.54
C TRP A 369 -11.70 2.69 -29.73
N TRP A 370 -12.94 3.09 -29.98
CA TRP A 370 -13.59 4.16 -29.19
C TRP A 370 -13.63 3.89 -27.68
N PRO A 371 -13.81 2.65 -27.17
CA PRO A 371 -13.78 2.41 -25.73
C PRO A 371 -12.40 2.69 -25.14
N LEU A 372 -11.33 2.51 -25.92
CA LEU A 372 -9.97 2.87 -25.52
C LEU A 372 -9.81 4.38 -25.44
N LEU A 373 -10.30 5.13 -26.43
CA LEU A 373 -10.23 6.58 -26.41
C LEU A 373 -10.98 7.16 -25.21
N VAL A 374 -12.19 6.69 -24.94
CA VAL A 374 -12.97 7.10 -23.75
C VAL A 374 -12.23 6.74 -22.47
N TRP A 375 -11.73 5.52 -22.35
CA TRP A 375 -10.96 5.08 -21.18
C TRP A 375 -9.70 5.94 -20.93
N LEU A 376 -8.95 6.28 -21.99
CA LEU A 376 -7.79 7.16 -21.90
C LEU A 376 -8.18 8.58 -21.46
N VAL A 377 -9.24 9.15 -22.04
CA VAL A 377 -9.75 10.48 -21.68
C VAL A 377 -10.18 10.54 -20.23
N LEU A 378 -10.90 9.52 -19.75
CA LEU A 378 -11.36 9.45 -18.35
C LEU A 378 -10.20 9.29 -17.35
N LEU A 379 -9.07 8.72 -17.77
CA LEU A 379 -7.86 8.62 -16.94
C LEU A 379 -7.04 9.91 -16.89
N MET A 380 -7.26 10.87 -17.81
CA MET A 380 -6.44 12.08 -17.90
C MET A 380 -6.36 12.89 -16.60
N PRO A 381 -7.47 13.13 -15.85
CA PRO A 381 -7.39 13.85 -14.58
C PRO A 381 -6.45 13.19 -13.58
N ALA A 382 -6.51 11.85 -13.47
CA ALA A 382 -5.63 11.07 -12.61
C ALA A 382 -4.17 11.13 -13.07
N LEU A 383 -3.92 11.05 -14.39
CA LEU A 383 -2.58 11.14 -14.96
C LEU A 383 -1.97 12.52 -14.76
N PHE A 384 -2.74 13.60 -14.90
CA PHE A 384 -2.28 14.95 -14.62
C PHE A 384 -2.01 15.17 -13.14
N ALA A 385 -2.95 14.80 -12.27
CA ALA A 385 -2.82 14.98 -10.83
C ALA A 385 -1.61 14.21 -10.28
N PHE A 386 -1.53 12.90 -10.52
CA PHE A 386 -0.53 12.03 -9.89
C PHE A 386 0.75 11.87 -10.73
N GLY A 387 0.64 11.88 -12.05
CA GLY A 387 1.78 11.75 -12.96
C GLY A 387 2.57 13.06 -13.05
N PHE A 388 1.88 14.13 -13.43
CA PHE A 388 2.50 15.43 -13.74
C PHE A 388 2.44 16.45 -12.59
N GLY A 389 1.65 16.21 -11.54
CA GLY A 389 1.46 17.19 -10.46
C GLY A 389 0.66 18.42 -10.91
N VAL A 390 -0.12 18.30 -11.99
CA VAL A 390 -0.92 19.38 -12.57
C VAL A 390 -2.38 19.15 -12.19
N ARG A 391 -3.04 20.18 -11.65
CA ARG A 391 -4.49 20.15 -11.34
C ARG A 391 -5.29 20.78 -12.49
N PRO A 392 -5.84 19.98 -13.42
CA PRO A 392 -6.82 20.47 -14.39
C PRO A 392 -8.02 21.15 -13.69
N GLY A 393 -8.68 22.05 -14.42
CA GLY A 393 -9.79 22.84 -13.89
C GLY A 393 -10.89 21.96 -13.30
N PHE A 394 -11.26 22.22 -12.05
CA PHE A 394 -12.18 21.38 -11.27
C PHE A 394 -13.53 21.09 -11.97
N PRO A 395 -14.17 22.04 -12.68
CA PRO A 395 -15.41 21.74 -13.41
C PRO A 395 -15.24 20.66 -14.49
N VAL A 396 -14.10 20.65 -15.20
CA VAL A 396 -13.80 19.62 -16.21
C VAL A 396 -13.59 18.26 -15.53
N VAL A 397 -12.88 18.26 -14.40
CA VAL A 397 -12.66 17.04 -13.61
C VAL A 397 -13.97 16.47 -13.09
N LEU A 398 -14.91 17.30 -12.62
CA LEU A 398 -16.24 16.86 -12.19
C LEU A 398 -17.06 16.24 -13.32
N VAL A 399 -17.04 16.82 -14.53
CA VAL A 399 -17.72 16.24 -15.70
C VAL A 399 -17.11 14.88 -16.04
N LEU A 400 -15.78 14.80 -16.15
CA LEU A 400 -15.09 13.55 -16.42
C LEU A 400 -15.32 12.50 -15.32
N PHE A 401 -15.40 12.94 -14.07
CA PHE A 401 -15.72 12.10 -12.94
C PHE A 401 -17.14 11.53 -13.03
N GLY A 402 -18.15 12.34 -13.36
CA GLY A 402 -19.52 11.88 -13.57
C GLY A 402 -19.62 10.84 -14.70
N VAL A 403 -18.95 11.09 -15.83
CA VAL A 403 -18.88 10.12 -16.94
C VAL A 403 -18.10 8.87 -16.53
N GLY A 404 -17.02 9.02 -15.77
CA GLY A 404 -16.20 7.93 -15.24
C GLY A 404 -16.98 7.03 -14.28
N MET A 405 -17.80 7.61 -13.41
CA MET A 405 -18.70 6.90 -12.51
C MET A 405 -19.75 6.11 -13.30
N ALA A 406 -20.39 6.73 -14.31
CA ALA A 406 -21.33 6.03 -15.19
C ALA A 406 -20.65 4.86 -15.94
N TRP A 407 -19.41 5.07 -16.40
CA TRP A 407 -18.60 4.03 -17.03
C TRP A 407 -18.30 2.88 -16.07
N LEU A 408 -17.89 3.17 -14.83
CA LEU A 408 -17.65 2.15 -13.79
C LEU A 408 -18.92 1.36 -13.48
N VAL A 409 -20.09 2.02 -13.35
CA VAL A 409 -21.38 1.33 -13.17
C VAL A 409 -21.64 0.36 -14.33
N TRP A 410 -21.43 0.80 -15.57
CA TRP A 410 -21.60 -0.07 -16.74
C TRP A 410 -20.65 -1.28 -16.73
N GLN A 411 -19.37 -1.08 -16.37
CA GLN A 411 -18.40 -2.17 -16.23
C GLN A 411 -18.79 -3.15 -15.12
N GLN A 412 -19.28 -2.65 -13.97
CA GLN A 412 -19.75 -3.49 -12.88
C GLN A 412 -20.96 -4.34 -13.29
N VAL A 413 -21.93 -3.77 -14.01
CA VAL A 413 -23.06 -4.54 -14.55
C VAL A 413 -22.58 -5.64 -15.51
N ALA A 414 -21.61 -5.34 -16.37
CA ALA A 414 -21.01 -6.34 -17.27
C ALA A 414 -20.30 -7.46 -16.50
N LEU A 415 -19.56 -7.12 -15.44
CA LEU A 415 -18.86 -8.09 -14.59
C LEU A 415 -19.82 -8.96 -13.77
N VAL A 416 -20.90 -8.39 -13.24
CA VAL A 416 -21.95 -9.15 -12.54
C VAL A 416 -22.59 -10.16 -13.49
N ARG A 417 -22.83 -9.78 -14.75
CA ARG A 417 -23.32 -10.72 -15.78
C ARG A 417 -22.30 -11.81 -16.11
N ALA A 418 -21.01 -11.47 -16.13
CA ALA A 418 -19.90 -12.41 -16.35
C ALA A 418 -19.63 -13.34 -15.15
N LEU A 419 -20.08 -12.99 -13.95
CA LEU A 419 -19.87 -13.78 -12.74
C LEU A 419 -20.53 -15.15 -12.83
N ARG A 420 -21.75 -15.25 -13.37
CA ARG A 420 -22.45 -16.54 -13.52
C ARG A 420 -21.68 -17.52 -14.43
N PRO A 421 -21.27 -17.15 -15.66
CA PRO A 421 -20.37 -17.97 -16.47
C PRO A 421 -19.05 -18.29 -15.77
N ALA A 422 -18.44 -17.31 -15.07
CA ALA A 422 -17.17 -17.53 -14.36
C ALA A 422 -17.29 -18.56 -13.23
N LEU A 423 -18.40 -18.55 -12.49
CA LEU A 423 -18.72 -19.55 -11.47
C LEU A 423 -19.00 -20.94 -12.08
N ARG A 424 -19.31 -21.05 -13.37
CA ARG A 424 -19.47 -22.36 -14.05
C ARG A 424 -18.20 -22.84 -14.74
N SER A 425 -17.18 -21.99 -14.82
CA SER A 425 -15.90 -22.34 -15.43
C SER A 425 -15.06 -23.19 -14.49
N ASP A 426 -14.29 -24.12 -15.04
CA ASP A 426 -13.25 -24.87 -14.30
C ASP A 426 -11.96 -24.05 -14.10
N ASP A 427 -11.89 -22.84 -14.66
CA ASP A 427 -10.72 -21.97 -14.54
C ASP A 427 -10.84 -21.01 -13.34
N GLY A 428 -10.23 -21.39 -12.22
CA GLY A 428 -10.14 -20.56 -11.02
C GLY A 428 -9.47 -19.20 -11.26
N ALA A 429 -8.58 -19.09 -12.25
CA ALA A 429 -7.96 -17.82 -12.60
C ALA A 429 -9.00 -16.83 -13.15
N HIS A 430 -9.91 -17.26 -14.02
CA HIS A 430 -10.94 -16.39 -14.58
C HIS A 430 -11.87 -15.86 -13.50
N LEU A 431 -12.34 -16.73 -12.60
CA LEU A 431 -13.18 -16.34 -11.47
C LEU A 431 -12.47 -15.32 -10.57
N GLY A 432 -11.19 -15.52 -10.26
CA GLY A 432 -10.42 -14.56 -9.47
C GLY A 432 -10.31 -13.19 -10.13
N HIS A 433 -10.11 -13.12 -11.44
CA HIS A 433 -10.08 -11.83 -12.15
C HIS A 433 -11.44 -11.11 -12.07
N VAL A 434 -12.55 -11.83 -12.24
CA VAL A 434 -13.89 -11.24 -12.13
C VAL A 434 -14.16 -10.77 -10.69
N GLY A 435 -13.85 -11.60 -9.70
CA GLY A 435 -14.06 -11.29 -8.29
C GLY A 435 -13.29 -10.06 -7.81
N PHE A 436 -11.98 -10.01 -8.08
CA PHE A 436 -11.17 -8.84 -7.69
C PHE A 436 -11.60 -7.56 -8.43
N ARG A 437 -11.95 -7.63 -9.73
CA ARG A 437 -12.48 -6.46 -10.44
C ARG A 437 -13.80 -5.96 -9.87
N LEU A 438 -14.71 -6.88 -9.52
CA LEU A 438 -15.96 -6.52 -8.86
C LEU A 438 -15.68 -5.80 -7.54
N ALA A 439 -14.73 -6.29 -6.73
CA ALA A 439 -14.35 -5.64 -5.48
C ALA A 439 -13.78 -4.22 -5.73
N VAL A 440 -12.81 -4.07 -6.64
CA VAL A 440 -12.26 -2.76 -7.03
C VAL A 440 -13.36 -1.78 -7.43
N GLY A 441 -14.26 -2.20 -8.32
CA GLY A 441 -15.29 -1.30 -8.85
C GLY A 441 -16.35 -0.96 -7.81
N THR A 442 -16.72 -1.89 -6.94
CA THR A 442 -17.65 -1.63 -5.83
C THR A 442 -17.05 -0.61 -4.86
N GLY A 443 -15.77 -0.79 -4.50
CA GLY A 443 -15.06 0.13 -3.62
C GLY A 443 -14.89 1.53 -4.23
N ALA A 444 -14.47 1.61 -5.50
CA ALA A 444 -14.34 2.87 -6.23
C ALA A 444 -15.69 3.61 -6.38
N LEU A 445 -16.78 2.88 -6.66
CA LEU A 445 -18.13 3.46 -6.72
C LEU A 445 -18.60 3.97 -5.35
N GLY A 446 -18.34 3.21 -4.28
CA GLY A 446 -18.66 3.61 -2.91
C GLY A 446 -17.91 4.89 -2.50
N ALA A 447 -16.59 4.92 -2.72
CA ALA A 447 -15.78 6.11 -2.47
C ALA A 447 -16.22 7.30 -3.34
N GLY A 448 -16.57 7.06 -4.61
CA GLY A 448 -17.09 8.10 -5.50
C GLY A 448 -18.43 8.67 -5.05
N LEU A 449 -19.34 7.84 -4.55
CA LEU A 449 -20.59 8.32 -3.97
C LEU A 449 -20.33 9.20 -2.74
N LEU A 450 -19.40 8.80 -1.87
CA LEU A 450 -19.01 9.61 -0.70
C LEU A 450 -18.42 10.96 -1.12
N ALA A 451 -17.58 11.00 -2.16
CA ALA A 451 -17.03 12.25 -2.70
C ALA A 451 -18.13 13.17 -3.25
N VAL A 452 -19.14 12.62 -3.95
CA VAL A 452 -20.31 13.39 -4.40
C VAL A 452 -21.09 13.95 -3.22
N VAL A 453 -21.34 13.13 -2.19
CA VAL A 453 -22.06 13.58 -0.99
C VAL A 453 -21.29 14.69 -0.27
N ALA A 454 -19.97 14.56 -0.12
CA ALA A 454 -19.12 15.58 0.48
C ALA A 454 -19.17 16.90 -0.31
N TRP A 455 -19.05 16.82 -1.64
CA TRP A 455 -19.13 17.99 -2.51
C TRP A 455 -20.49 18.71 -2.43
N LEU A 456 -21.60 17.96 -2.50
CA LEU A 456 -22.94 18.52 -2.37
C LEU A 456 -23.21 19.07 -0.96
N GLY A 457 -22.52 18.55 0.05
CA GLY A 457 -22.52 19.05 1.42
C GLY A 457 -21.72 20.35 1.63
N GLY A 458 -21.10 20.89 0.58
CA GLY A 458 -20.35 22.15 0.63
C GLY A 458 -18.84 22.01 0.77
N THR A 459 -18.29 20.79 0.69
CA THR A 459 -16.84 20.56 0.72
C THR A 459 -16.21 21.07 -0.60
N GLY A 460 -15.27 22.01 -0.49
CA GLY A 460 -14.51 22.54 -1.61
C GLY A 460 -13.47 21.55 -2.17
N PRO A 461 -12.93 21.81 -3.37
CA PRO A 461 -11.94 20.93 -4.01
C PRO A 461 -10.62 20.81 -3.23
N ASP A 462 -10.26 21.86 -2.51
CA ASP A 462 -9.05 21.97 -1.68
C ASP A 462 -9.34 21.73 -0.19
N ASP A 463 -10.55 21.30 0.15
CA ASP A 463 -10.93 20.92 1.50
C ASP A 463 -10.73 19.41 1.69
N ALA A 464 -10.38 19.03 2.92
CA ALA A 464 -10.28 17.65 3.34
C ALA A 464 -11.66 16.97 3.34
N VAL A 465 -11.72 15.73 2.86
CA VAL A 465 -12.99 14.97 2.78
C VAL A 465 -13.47 14.53 4.17
N VAL A 466 -12.56 14.30 5.12
CA VAL A 466 -12.90 13.88 6.49
C VAL A 466 -11.92 14.48 7.49
N SER A 467 -12.39 15.33 8.42
CA SER A 467 -11.61 15.78 9.57
C SER A 467 -11.69 14.77 10.71
N ASN A 468 -10.58 14.16 11.14
CA ASN A 468 -10.55 13.26 12.31
C ASN A 468 -9.19 13.26 13.02
N PHE A 469 -9.14 12.71 14.24
CA PHE A 469 -8.14 13.03 15.27
C PHE A 469 -7.04 11.99 15.57
N HIS A 470 -6.79 10.94 14.77
CA HIS A 470 -5.49 10.21 14.85
C HIS A 470 -5.34 9.02 13.87
N VAL A 471 -6.37 8.19 13.71
CA VAL A 471 -6.31 7.01 12.81
C VAL A 471 -6.55 7.41 11.34
N LEU A 472 -7.02 8.63 11.15
CA LEU A 472 -7.45 9.21 9.90
C LEU A 472 -6.67 10.47 9.55
N ASP A 473 -5.47 10.66 10.10
CA ASP A 473 -4.55 11.73 9.66
C ASP A 473 -4.24 11.60 8.15
N ALA A 474 -4.38 10.39 7.59
CA ALA A 474 -4.37 10.18 6.15
C ALA A 474 -5.59 10.78 5.44
N LEU A 475 -6.78 10.64 6.01
CA LEU A 475 -8.03 11.17 5.47
C LEU A 475 -8.18 12.68 5.68
N SER A 476 -7.60 13.24 6.74
CA SER A 476 -7.60 14.68 7.00
C SER A 476 -6.81 15.47 5.96
N ASP A 477 -5.92 14.80 5.26
CA ASP A 477 -5.01 15.43 4.30
C ASP A 477 -5.41 15.12 2.84
N LEU A 478 -6.30 14.13 2.63
CA LEU A 478 -6.84 13.84 1.31
C LEU A 478 -7.86 14.90 0.89
N LEU A 479 -7.45 15.72 -0.09
CA LEU A 479 -8.31 16.71 -0.70
C LEU A 479 -9.41 16.05 -1.52
N LEU A 480 -10.60 16.68 -1.57
CA LEU A 480 -11.69 16.21 -2.42
C LEU A 480 -11.24 16.01 -3.88
N TYR A 481 -10.42 16.93 -4.40
CA TYR A 481 -9.83 16.81 -5.73
C TYR A 481 -9.03 15.52 -5.92
N GLY A 482 -8.10 15.22 -5.01
CA GLY A 482 -7.24 14.04 -5.13
C GLY A 482 -8.01 12.75 -4.89
N GLY A 483 -9.03 12.77 -4.02
CA GLY A 483 -9.99 11.67 -3.89
C GLY A 483 -10.68 11.36 -5.22
N ILE A 484 -11.21 12.38 -5.91
CA ILE A 484 -11.83 12.23 -7.24
C ILE A 484 -10.84 11.70 -8.28
N ALA A 485 -9.63 12.27 -8.31
CA ALA A 485 -8.58 11.81 -9.22
C ALA A 485 -8.19 10.35 -8.94
N LEU A 486 -8.14 9.93 -7.67
CA LEU A 486 -7.84 8.56 -7.27
C LEU A 486 -8.95 7.61 -7.72
N ILE A 487 -10.22 7.96 -7.55
CA ILE A 487 -11.34 7.15 -8.05
C ILE A 487 -11.25 6.96 -9.57
N LEU A 488 -10.92 8.02 -10.32
CA LEU A 488 -10.71 7.91 -11.77
C LEU A 488 -9.50 7.03 -12.12
N ALA A 489 -8.42 7.06 -11.33
CA ALA A 489 -7.28 6.17 -11.51
C ALA A 489 -7.68 4.69 -11.42
N GLY A 490 -8.74 4.35 -10.68
CA GLY A 490 -9.31 3.01 -10.58
C GLY A 490 -9.73 2.41 -11.92
N LEU A 491 -9.99 3.23 -12.93
CA LEU A 491 -10.27 2.78 -14.30
C LEU A 491 -9.15 1.93 -14.90
N ILE A 492 -7.91 2.03 -14.41
CA ILE A 492 -6.78 1.20 -14.87
C ILE A 492 -7.05 -0.31 -14.76
N PHE A 493 -7.91 -0.71 -13.83
CA PHE A 493 -8.29 -2.11 -13.61
C PHE A 493 -9.40 -2.61 -14.56
N PHE A 494 -9.99 -1.71 -15.35
CA PHE A 494 -11.06 -1.97 -16.32
C PHE A 494 -10.65 -1.63 -17.76
N PRO A 495 -9.53 -2.17 -18.28
CA PRO A 495 -9.10 -1.89 -19.64
C PRO A 495 -10.10 -2.49 -20.65
N PRO A 496 -10.37 -1.80 -21.77
CA PRO A 496 -11.19 -2.34 -22.85
C PRO A 496 -10.65 -3.67 -23.40
N ALA A 497 -11.54 -4.51 -23.94
CA ALA A 497 -11.23 -5.89 -24.38
C ALA A 497 -10.01 -6.01 -25.34
N GLY A 498 -9.75 -4.99 -26.17
CA GLY A 498 -8.58 -4.96 -27.08
C GLY A 498 -7.22 -4.93 -26.36
N LEU A 499 -7.16 -4.42 -25.12
CA LEU A 499 -5.97 -4.42 -24.27
C LEU A 499 -5.84 -5.67 -23.39
N VAL A 500 -6.92 -6.44 -23.22
CA VAL A 500 -6.94 -7.63 -22.36
C VAL A 500 -6.01 -8.74 -22.89
N VAL A 501 -5.82 -8.82 -24.20
CA VAL A 501 -4.85 -9.74 -24.84
C VAL A 501 -3.40 -9.37 -24.49
N LEU A 502 -3.11 -8.09 -24.24
CA LEU A 502 -1.79 -7.58 -23.84
C LEU A 502 -1.57 -7.65 -22.31
N SER A 503 -2.63 -7.49 -21.50
CA SER A 503 -2.53 -7.45 -20.04
C SER A 503 -2.58 -8.83 -19.37
N THR A 504 -3.20 -9.85 -19.98
CA THR A 504 -3.29 -11.21 -19.42
C THR A 504 -2.01 -12.04 -19.58
N GLY A 505 -1.06 -11.58 -20.40
CA GLY A 505 0.20 -12.27 -20.70
C GLY A 505 1.32 -12.07 -19.66
N GLY A 506 1.36 -10.94 -18.95
CA GLY A 506 2.45 -10.59 -18.05
C GLY A 506 3.52 -9.74 -18.74
N VAL A 507 4.04 -8.75 -18.00
CA VAL A 507 5.26 -8.00 -18.35
C VAL A 507 5.20 -7.15 -19.63
N ILE A 508 4.10 -6.98 -20.38
CA ILE A 508 4.09 -5.99 -21.50
C ILE A 508 3.39 -4.68 -21.12
N LEU A 509 2.39 -4.72 -20.22
CA LEU A 509 1.80 -3.46 -19.75
C LEU A 509 2.74 -2.67 -18.84
N VAL A 510 3.63 -3.33 -18.10
CA VAL A 510 4.64 -2.63 -17.30
C VAL A 510 5.61 -1.87 -18.21
N PRO A 511 6.24 -2.46 -19.25
CA PRO A 511 6.98 -1.71 -20.25
C PRO A 511 6.16 -0.64 -20.92
N THR A 512 4.88 -0.81 -21.26
CA THR A 512 4.19 0.25 -22.03
C THR A 512 3.77 1.43 -21.16
N LEU A 513 3.38 1.20 -19.89
CA LEU A 513 3.16 2.27 -18.91
C LEU A 513 4.48 2.83 -18.34
N THR A 514 5.56 2.05 -18.25
CA THR A 514 6.90 2.56 -17.90
C THR A 514 7.59 3.24 -19.07
N THR A 515 7.39 2.84 -20.33
CA THR A 515 8.01 3.54 -21.48
C THR A 515 7.30 4.84 -21.81
N ALA A 516 6.01 4.97 -21.49
CA ALA A 516 5.31 6.25 -21.57
C ALA A 516 5.63 7.19 -20.37
N LEU A 517 6.26 6.68 -19.29
CA LEU A 517 6.54 7.43 -18.05
C LEU A 517 7.96 7.20 -17.46
N GLY A 518 8.95 6.74 -18.24
CA GLY A 518 10.33 6.48 -17.75
C GLY A 518 10.90 5.09 -18.11
N VAL A 519 11.64 5.07 -19.24
CA VAL A 519 12.62 4.10 -19.75
C VAL A 519 13.17 3.06 -18.75
N THR A 520 12.96 1.75 -19.04
CA THR A 520 13.87 0.57 -18.92
C THR A 520 13.19 -0.72 -18.41
N THR A 521 12.73 -1.60 -19.30
CA THR A 521 12.30 -2.97 -18.92
C THR A 521 12.62 -4.03 -19.98
N THR A 522 13.79 -3.95 -20.61
CA THR A 522 14.32 -5.00 -21.50
C THR A 522 15.60 -5.67 -21.02
N LEU A 523 16.22 -5.23 -19.93
CA LEU A 523 17.46 -5.82 -19.39
C LEU A 523 17.26 -6.79 -18.21
N GLY A 524 16.06 -6.85 -17.61
CA GLY A 524 15.75 -7.73 -16.47
C GLY A 524 15.62 -9.23 -16.80
N LEU A 525 15.69 -9.63 -18.07
CA LEU A 525 15.53 -11.03 -18.49
C LEU A 525 16.85 -11.73 -18.88
N ALA A 526 17.98 -11.02 -18.87
CA ALA A 526 19.30 -11.57 -19.15
C ALA A 526 20.34 -11.35 -18.01
N GLY A 527 20.02 -10.53 -16.99
CA GLY A 527 20.95 -10.13 -15.92
C GLY A 527 21.16 -11.13 -14.77
N ILE A 528 20.65 -12.36 -14.86
CA ILE A 528 20.80 -13.40 -13.82
C ILE A 528 22.12 -14.19 -13.95
N LEU A 529 22.99 -13.89 -14.93
CA LEU A 529 24.23 -14.65 -15.15
C LEU A 529 25.56 -13.89 -15.12
N LEU A 530 25.61 -12.57 -14.95
CA LEU A 530 26.90 -11.85 -14.81
C LEU A 530 26.72 -10.52 -14.08
N ALA A 531 27.07 -10.46 -12.79
CA ALA A 531 27.62 -9.26 -12.13
C ALA A 531 27.90 -9.52 -10.64
N GLN A 532 28.82 -10.46 -10.36
CA GLN A 532 29.83 -10.19 -9.34
C GLN A 532 31.08 -9.74 -10.10
N ALA A 533 31.28 -8.43 -10.22
CA ALA A 533 32.53 -7.86 -10.71
C ALA A 533 32.62 -6.35 -10.39
N VAL A 534 33.51 -6.04 -9.45
CA VAL A 534 34.27 -4.78 -9.28
C VAL A 534 33.57 -3.62 -8.55
N GLY A 535 34.24 -3.16 -7.49
CA GLY A 535 33.81 -2.19 -6.49
C GLY A 535 34.08 -0.71 -6.80
N PRO A 536 34.09 0.16 -5.77
CA PRO A 536 33.75 1.58 -5.89
C PRO A 536 34.96 2.54 -5.86
N GLY A 537 34.73 3.74 -6.40
CA GLY A 537 35.49 4.99 -6.16
C GLY A 537 34.67 6.15 -6.73
N GLY A 538 34.61 7.38 -6.23
CA GLY A 538 35.30 8.09 -5.15
C GLY A 538 35.37 9.58 -5.54
N GLY A 539 34.87 10.47 -4.68
CA GLY A 539 35.29 11.88 -4.57
C GLY A 539 34.54 12.98 -5.35
N GLY A 540 34.26 14.11 -4.67
CA GLY A 540 34.13 15.43 -5.31
C GLY A 540 33.08 16.39 -4.72
N SER A 541 33.53 17.44 -4.04
CA SER A 541 32.80 18.39 -3.19
C SER A 541 32.44 19.74 -3.84
N SER A 542 31.64 20.53 -3.09
CA SER A 542 31.49 22.01 -3.08
C SER A 542 30.75 22.65 -4.27
N GLY A 543 29.96 23.71 -4.14
CA GLY A 543 29.59 24.64 -3.07
C GLY A 543 28.84 25.82 -3.74
N GLY A 544 28.08 26.63 -2.99
CA GLY A 544 27.57 27.90 -3.54
C GLY A 544 26.23 28.38 -2.97
N SER A 545 26.35 29.22 -1.95
CA SER A 545 25.32 30.02 -1.29
C SER A 545 24.71 31.11 -2.19
N GLY A 546 23.44 31.44 -1.96
CA GLY A 546 22.81 32.66 -2.48
C GLY A 546 21.55 33.03 -1.69
N SER A 547 21.71 33.90 -0.68
CA SER A 547 20.64 34.50 0.13
C SER A 547 20.03 35.72 -0.56
N GLY A 548 18.69 35.85 -0.54
CA GLY A 548 17.96 37.07 -0.86
C GLY A 548 16.82 37.28 0.14
N SER A 549 16.90 38.36 0.91
CA SER A 549 15.97 38.74 1.99
C SER A 549 14.76 39.52 1.48
N GLY A 550 13.58 39.22 2.03
CA GLY A 550 12.37 40.05 1.93
C GLY A 550 11.65 40.05 3.28
N SER A 551 11.56 41.22 3.91
CA SER A 551 11.13 41.45 5.29
C SER A 551 9.61 41.55 5.45
N GLY A 552 9.01 40.58 6.14
CA GLY A 552 7.75 40.70 6.87
C GLY A 552 8.01 40.22 8.30
N GLY A 553 7.69 41.04 9.31
CA GLY A 553 8.11 40.84 10.71
C GLY A 553 7.79 39.45 11.25
N GLY A 554 8.82 38.60 11.30
CA GLY A 554 8.72 37.23 11.75
C GLY A 554 8.72 37.09 13.27
N PRO A 555 8.75 35.84 13.78
CA PRO A 555 8.86 35.55 15.20
C PRO A 555 10.06 36.28 15.84
N PRO A 556 10.04 36.57 17.16
CA PRO A 556 11.12 37.26 17.85
C PRO A 556 12.44 36.54 17.58
N PRO A 557 13.53 37.30 17.35
CA PRO A 557 14.83 36.69 17.07
C PRO A 557 15.23 35.74 18.20
N PRO A 558 16.00 34.68 17.90
CA PRO A 558 16.46 33.73 18.90
C PRO A 558 17.13 34.46 20.08
N SER A 559 16.68 34.21 21.30
CA SER A 559 17.33 34.64 22.53
C SER A 559 18.13 33.47 23.13
N ALA A 560 18.88 33.72 24.21
CA ALA A 560 19.63 32.69 24.90
C ALA A 560 18.70 31.54 25.32
N PRO A 561 19.00 30.27 24.98
CA PRO A 561 18.14 29.15 25.31
C PRO A 561 17.93 29.06 26.82
N ARG A 562 16.68 28.91 27.25
CA ARG A 562 16.39 28.70 28.67
C ARG A 562 16.99 27.37 29.13
N PRO A 563 17.75 27.31 30.25
CA PRO A 563 18.26 26.05 30.76
C PRO A 563 17.14 25.04 31.01
N LYS A 564 17.33 23.82 30.50
CA LYS A 564 16.34 22.74 30.63
C LYS A 564 16.39 22.14 32.05
N PRO A 565 15.25 22.02 32.76
CA PRO A 565 15.19 21.36 34.05
C PRO A 565 15.69 19.91 34.00
N GLN A 566 16.51 19.51 34.96
CA GLN A 566 16.87 18.11 35.15
C GLN A 566 15.87 17.44 36.10
N VAL A 567 15.06 16.53 35.56
CA VAL A 567 14.06 15.77 36.31
C VAL A 567 14.37 14.26 36.27
N ARG A 568 14.14 13.57 37.39
CA ARG A 568 14.47 12.14 37.54
C ARG A 568 13.35 11.23 37.04
N ASN A 569 12.10 11.60 37.31
CA ASN A 569 10.94 10.86 36.83
C ASN A 569 10.86 10.91 35.30
N TRP A 570 10.84 9.74 34.65
CA TRP A 570 10.86 9.64 33.19
C TRP A 570 9.60 10.24 32.52
N LYS A 571 8.42 10.14 33.15
CA LYS A 571 7.19 10.75 32.64
C LYS A 571 7.24 12.28 32.72
N LEU A 572 7.74 12.83 33.83
CA LEU A 572 7.95 14.27 33.95
C LEU A 572 9.01 14.75 32.96
N ARG A 573 10.06 13.95 32.73
CA ARG A 573 11.09 14.24 31.72
C ARG A 573 10.46 14.38 30.34
N ASN A 574 9.59 13.47 29.92
CA ASN A 574 8.91 13.58 28.63
C ASN A 574 8.08 14.87 28.50
N ILE A 575 7.39 15.29 29.57
CA ILE A 575 6.66 16.57 29.61
C ILE A 575 7.61 17.77 29.48
N VAL A 576 8.72 17.78 30.24
CA VAL A 576 9.76 18.81 30.16
C VAL A 576 10.40 18.85 28.76
N ASP A 577 10.65 17.70 28.17
CA ASP A 577 11.25 17.56 26.84
C ASP A 577 10.34 18.15 25.75
N GLN A 578 9.02 17.98 25.87
CA GLN A 578 8.05 18.61 24.97
C GLN A 578 8.05 20.14 25.10
N LEU A 579 8.19 20.67 26.31
CA LEU A 579 8.28 22.11 26.55
C LEU A 579 9.56 22.73 25.98
N TRP A 580 10.68 22.01 26.03
CA TRP A 580 11.99 22.48 25.54
C TRP A 580 12.32 22.04 24.11
N LYS A 581 11.38 21.44 23.40
CA LYS A 581 11.58 20.84 22.07
C LYS A 581 12.18 21.78 21.03
N GLY A 582 11.88 23.08 21.11
CA GLY A 582 12.39 24.11 20.18
C GLY A 582 13.69 24.80 20.63
N SER A 583 14.19 24.54 21.84
CA SER A 583 15.32 25.29 22.44
C SER A 583 16.64 25.17 21.66
N ASN A 584 16.83 24.06 20.94
CA ASN A 584 17.99 23.81 20.09
C ASN A 584 17.77 24.17 18.61
N ASN A 585 16.60 24.73 18.25
CA ASN A 585 16.34 25.15 16.87
C ASN A 585 17.07 26.49 16.58
N PRO A 586 17.92 26.57 15.54
CA PRO A 586 18.59 27.83 15.16
C PRO A 586 17.61 28.89 14.62
N ARG A 587 16.40 28.50 14.21
CA ARG A 587 15.30 29.38 13.79
C ARG A 587 14.20 29.50 14.86
N ARG A 588 14.53 29.25 16.13
CA ARG A 588 13.58 29.36 17.24
C ARG A 588 13.07 30.79 17.41
N ALA A 589 11.81 30.92 17.76
CA ALA A 589 11.27 32.17 18.27
C ALA A 589 11.70 32.33 19.73
N GLY A 590 12.36 33.44 20.06
CA GLY A 590 12.79 33.74 21.43
C GLY A 590 13.64 32.62 22.06
N ASP A 591 13.27 32.14 23.26
CA ASP A 591 14.06 31.16 24.01
C ASP A 591 13.90 29.70 23.51
N GLY A 592 12.99 29.49 22.56
CA GLY A 592 12.70 28.22 21.91
C GLY A 592 11.86 27.24 22.74
N THR A 593 11.33 27.66 23.89
CA THR A 593 10.34 26.87 24.62
C THR A 593 8.95 27.03 24.02
N THR A 594 8.10 26.00 24.20
CA THR A 594 6.67 26.07 23.86
C THR A 594 5.97 27.23 24.60
N MET A 595 6.45 27.57 25.80
CA MET A 595 5.93 28.67 26.62
C MET A 595 6.18 30.04 25.96
N ASP A 596 7.38 30.28 25.45
CA ASP A 596 7.73 31.55 24.81
C ASP A 596 7.08 31.70 23.43
N ALA A 597 6.96 30.59 22.69
CA ALA A 597 6.17 30.54 21.46
C ALA A 597 4.70 30.90 21.73
N ALA A 598 4.05 30.27 22.72
CA ALA A 598 2.67 30.57 23.08
C ALA A 598 2.47 32.05 23.50
N ARG A 599 3.41 32.63 24.26
CA ARG A 599 3.38 34.07 24.61
C ARG A 599 3.48 34.97 23.39
N TRP A 600 4.22 34.57 22.36
CA TRP A 600 4.29 35.34 21.11
C TRP A 600 2.99 35.22 20.30
N GLU A 601 2.42 34.03 20.21
CA GLU A 601 1.17 33.78 19.48
C GLU A 601 0.01 34.57 20.08
N ILE A 602 -0.10 34.58 21.41
CA ILE A 602 -1.12 35.36 22.13
C ILE A 602 -0.96 36.86 21.84
N ARG A 603 0.27 37.37 21.80
CA ARG A 603 0.54 38.81 21.56
C ARG A 603 0.39 39.22 20.11
N SER A 604 0.75 38.36 19.17
CA SER A 604 0.79 38.66 17.73
C SER A 604 -0.50 38.28 17.00
N GLY A 605 -1.31 37.38 17.56
CA GLY A 605 -2.47 36.78 16.89
C GLY A 605 -2.08 35.85 15.73
N GLN A 606 -0.80 35.52 15.58
CA GLN A 606 -0.27 34.68 14.50
C GLN A 606 0.38 33.42 15.08
N ALA A 607 0.23 32.28 14.38
CA ALA A 607 0.87 31.03 14.78
C ALA A 607 2.38 31.05 14.51
N THR A 608 3.18 30.54 15.45
CA THR A 608 4.63 30.44 15.26
C THR A 608 4.93 29.22 14.38
N HIS A 609 5.52 29.45 13.20
CA HIS A 609 5.81 28.38 12.23
C HIS A 609 4.57 27.53 11.84
N GLY A 610 3.37 28.12 11.86
CA GLY A 610 2.12 27.45 11.49
C GLY A 610 1.63 26.38 12.48
N GLN A 611 2.18 26.33 13.70
CA GLN A 611 1.72 25.43 14.76
C GLN A 611 1.07 26.23 15.89
N ASP A 612 -0.01 25.70 16.47
CA ASP A 612 -0.72 26.31 17.61
C ASP A 612 -0.06 25.87 18.94
N HIS A 613 0.84 26.71 19.46
CA HIS A 613 1.53 26.48 20.73
C HIS A 613 0.64 26.84 21.93
N VAL A 614 -0.44 27.60 21.75
CA VAL A 614 -1.45 27.86 22.78
C VAL A 614 -2.22 26.59 23.11
N GLN A 615 -2.72 25.88 22.10
CA GLN A 615 -3.40 24.60 22.32
C GLN A 615 -2.45 23.56 22.91
N LYS A 616 -1.23 23.45 22.37
CA LYS A 616 -0.20 22.56 22.93
C LYS A 616 0.14 22.88 24.39
N SER A 617 0.12 24.15 24.78
CA SER A 617 0.33 24.58 26.17
C SER A 617 -0.81 24.10 27.09
N ARG A 618 -2.06 24.03 26.60
CA ARG A 618 -3.21 23.46 27.35
C ARG A 618 -3.03 21.96 27.56
N ASP A 619 -2.60 21.24 26.53
CA ASP A 619 -2.40 19.79 26.59
C ASP A 619 -1.28 19.43 27.58
N ILE A 620 -0.17 20.17 27.54
CA ILE A 620 0.94 20.01 28.48
C ILE A 620 0.51 20.37 29.91
N LEU A 621 -0.29 21.42 30.10
CA LEU A 621 -0.83 21.78 31.42
C LEU A 621 -1.70 20.64 31.98
N ASN A 622 -2.53 20.00 31.14
CA ASN A 622 -3.32 18.84 31.53
C ASN A 622 -2.42 17.64 31.89
N GLY A 623 -1.37 17.39 31.11
CA GLY A 623 -0.34 16.39 31.43
C GLY A 623 0.33 16.62 32.78
N LEU A 624 0.69 17.88 33.10
CA LEU A 624 1.26 18.25 34.40
C LEU A 624 0.25 18.08 35.54
N ASN A 625 -1.02 18.45 35.35
CA ASN A 625 -2.08 18.24 36.34
C ASN A 625 -2.25 16.76 36.67
N ASN A 626 -2.28 15.90 35.65
CA ASN A 626 -2.42 14.45 35.79
C ASN A 626 -1.18 13.85 36.45
N TRP A 627 0.01 14.27 36.04
CA TRP A 627 1.26 13.82 36.63
C TRP A 627 1.36 14.17 38.11
N LEU A 628 1.04 15.41 38.48
CA LEU A 628 1.02 15.87 39.88
C LEU A 628 0.02 15.05 40.70
N ARG A 629 -1.21 14.87 40.22
CA ARG A 629 -2.24 14.07 40.92
C ARG A 629 -1.76 12.64 41.22
N ALA A 630 -1.04 12.02 40.28
CA ALA A 630 -0.58 10.65 40.42
C ALA A 630 0.74 10.49 41.19
N ASN A 631 1.61 11.52 41.22
CA ASN A 631 2.99 11.38 41.67
C ASN A 631 3.39 12.34 42.81
N GLU A 632 2.51 13.24 43.26
CA GLU A 632 2.86 14.26 44.27
C GLU A 632 3.40 13.70 45.59
N LYS A 633 2.95 12.50 45.99
CA LYS A 633 3.39 11.84 47.23
C LYS A 633 4.58 10.89 47.05
N THR A 634 4.85 10.45 45.81
CA THR A 634 5.78 9.35 45.52
C THR A 634 7.02 9.79 44.74
N ALA A 635 6.95 10.89 43.99
CA ALA A 635 8.09 11.44 43.27
C ALA A 635 9.03 12.23 44.19
N THR A 636 10.23 12.53 43.67
CA THR A 636 11.20 13.34 44.40
C THR A 636 10.67 14.77 44.62
N ARG A 637 11.01 15.39 45.76
CA ARG A 637 10.61 16.78 46.05
C ARG A 637 11.05 17.75 44.95
N ALA A 638 12.21 17.50 44.32
CA ALA A 638 12.72 18.30 43.22
C ALA A 638 11.85 18.17 41.95
N ASP A 639 11.42 16.97 41.58
CA ASP A 639 10.52 16.74 40.44
C ASP A 639 9.15 17.40 40.66
N VAL A 640 8.59 17.27 41.87
CA VAL A 640 7.31 17.91 42.22
C VAL A 640 7.43 19.44 42.17
N ALA A 641 8.54 20.00 42.63
CA ALA A 641 8.78 21.45 42.55
C ALA A 641 8.85 21.94 41.09
N TRP A 642 9.57 21.23 40.22
CA TRP A 642 9.62 21.56 38.79
C TRP A 642 8.25 21.45 38.11
N ALA A 643 7.51 20.38 38.38
CA ALA A 643 6.17 20.19 37.81
C ALA A 643 5.21 21.32 38.22
N ARG A 644 5.23 21.76 39.49
CA ARG A 644 4.42 22.88 39.98
C ARG A 644 4.85 24.22 39.37
N GLN A 645 6.15 24.45 39.21
CA GLN A 645 6.66 25.68 38.59
C GLN A 645 6.17 25.80 37.13
N LEU A 646 6.32 24.73 36.34
CA LEU A 646 5.88 24.69 34.95
C LEU A 646 4.35 24.80 34.81
N GLN A 647 3.60 24.16 35.72
CA GLN A 647 2.14 24.27 35.79
C GLN A 647 1.70 25.71 36.03
N THR A 648 2.33 26.42 36.97
CA THR A 648 2.03 27.82 37.27
C THR A 648 2.33 28.71 36.07
N GLU A 649 3.48 28.54 35.44
CA GLU A 649 3.89 29.34 34.28
C GLU A 649 2.94 29.15 33.09
N LEU A 650 2.55 27.91 32.77
CA LEU A 650 1.58 27.66 31.70
C LEU A 650 0.20 28.22 32.01
N ARG A 651 -0.25 28.16 33.27
CA ARG A 651 -1.52 28.79 33.69
C ARG A 651 -1.48 30.31 33.50
N GLU A 652 -0.37 30.94 33.80
CA GLU A 652 -0.20 32.38 33.63
C GLU A 652 -0.25 32.79 32.16
N ILE A 653 0.41 32.03 31.29
CA ILE A 653 0.37 32.25 29.83
C ILE A 653 -1.06 32.08 29.31
N LEU A 654 -1.73 30.99 29.67
CA LEU A 654 -3.06 30.67 29.16
C LEU A 654 -4.16 31.61 29.67
N ARG A 655 -3.95 32.32 30.78
CA ARG A 655 -4.87 33.39 31.25
C ARG A 655 -4.86 34.62 30.35
N GLN A 656 -3.84 34.78 29.51
CA GLN A 656 -3.72 35.92 28.58
C GLN A 656 -4.41 35.63 27.24
N VAL A 657 -4.96 34.43 27.05
CA VAL A 657 -5.76 34.10 25.86
C VAL A 657 -7.12 34.81 25.99
N PRO A 658 -7.51 35.65 25.01
CA PRO A 658 -8.74 36.44 25.04
C PRO A 658 -10.01 35.60 24.98
#